data_AF-A0A6J5U8Y6-F1
#
_entry.id   AF-A0A6J5U8Y6-F1
#
_cell.length_a   1.000
_cell.length_b   1.000
_cell.length_c   1.000
_cell.angle_alpha   90.00
_cell.angle_beta   90.00
_cell.angle_gamma   90.00
#
_symmetry.space_group_name_H-M   'P 1'
#
loop_
_entity.id
_entity.type
_entity.pdbx_description
1 polymer ?
#
loop_
_entity_poly.entity_id
_entity_poly.type
_entity_poly.pdbx_seq_one_letter_code
_entity_poly.pdbx_strand_id
1 'polypeptide(L)'
;MTLLDRELVFLILQYLNEANEGKYKDTVHRLEKDSGYFFNMRYFEDCVNNGEWDEADSYLSGFCKVDESRYSTKIFFEIRKQKYLEALDRHDYARAVEILQKDLKVFSTINEERFKEMTLLLSLGNFRENEELSDYGDIKSARAVILTEVKKIIEASPLFCDKLQFPKLKNSRLSTLINQGLNWQHHLCNNPRPNADFKTLFSDHSCGHIACAPSPAINPIMGSIAKVRGSRKKKVGGFPPIHARGPCQPASAPLTTSLSGWTANPSSVPHQTVSARPRGLTVPNNAYSKHVSKKRSRPLGTPDKIHADTLHSSEDLPKTVIFSLSQGSAVKSMDFHPVQQTLLLVGTNIGNITIWEVGSRERLVSRNFEIWDLDACSMALQASVAFEYTASVNRVIWSPDGSHIGIGYSKSVVHIYSYHGADDLRNQLEIDAHVGEVNDLAFTHLNKQLCIITCGEDKTIKVWDAVTGNKLYSFEGHEAPVYSVCAQMKENTQFIFSTAIDGKIKAWLYDNLGSRVDYHAPGHSFTRIVNSTDGTRLFSCGTNKEGESYIVEWDETQGAVKRTYNGLGKRTLGVVQFDTTKNRFLAAGDEFQIKFWDMDNVNLLNATNADGGLPASPCLRFNKEGIMLAVSTNENGIKVLANADGVRLLRSIENRAVDASGMASENAVKGPIIGTFGASSSVHGTNNGVANGSQMSTVVGLNGDARSLDKNSRVAEELEKPKTWKLTEVNEPSLLRSIRLPDALNLIVRLIYANSGGSILALTHTGVHRLWKWQKNEQNVLGKATTTVPPLLWQPRSGILMMTNDIIDRNLEDSVPSCLALSNNDSYAVSASGGKISLFNTVTFKTLATFMPPPPAATFVAFHPVDNNIIAVGMEDSTIHLFHVPIDTVKYKIKGHQTRVTGLAFSTVLNVLVSSGADSQLCVWSLDGWAKQAGTFLQIPTGRVLTPLAQTRVQFHQDLIHLLVVHETQIAIYEASKLECLKKWVPRQSLAPITDATYSCDSESIYASLEDASVFVLTASTLRIRCRISSAAYIPSNPSARVYPAVVAAHPSEPNQFAVGLTDGGVVVMEPPESEETWGTMPPVENAGPSAGAAAGLDQQLRFDNRVLEELPTTEPEVIGAPILETAAAPRRCKTDYNRHAEKSVRFGLVRRASMAED
;
A
#
# COMPACT_ATOMS: atom_id res chain seq x y z
N MET A 1 -24.53 -2.24 -35.04
CA MET A 1 -24.66 -0.99 -34.27
C MET A 1 -24.29 -1.29 -32.82
N THR A 2 -23.59 -0.36 -32.19
CA THR A 2 -23.05 -0.45 -30.83
C THR A 2 -24.11 -0.07 -29.77
N LEU A 3 -23.76 -0.21 -28.48
CA LEU A 3 -24.58 0.33 -27.40
C LEU A 3 -24.65 1.87 -27.42
N LEU A 4 -23.58 2.56 -27.84
CA LEU A 4 -23.58 4.02 -27.99
C LEU A 4 -24.57 4.47 -29.07
N ASP A 5 -24.66 3.76 -30.20
CA ASP A 5 -25.59 4.07 -31.29
C ASP A 5 -27.05 4.08 -30.77
N ARG A 6 -27.39 3.11 -29.89
CA ARG A 6 -28.71 3.00 -29.25
C ARG A 6 -28.97 4.16 -28.28
N GLU A 7 -28.01 4.50 -27.42
CA GLU A 7 -28.16 5.62 -26.47
C GLU A 7 -28.28 6.98 -27.17
N LEU A 8 -27.53 7.20 -28.25
CA LEU A 8 -27.60 8.42 -29.04
C LEU A 8 -28.98 8.61 -29.68
N VAL A 9 -29.58 7.55 -30.22
CA VAL A 9 -30.96 7.59 -30.75
C VAL A 9 -31.96 7.95 -29.65
N PHE A 10 -31.86 7.36 -28.45
CA PHE A 10 -32.74 7.72 -27.33
C PHE A 10 -32.61 9.20 -26.92
N LEU A 11 -31.40 9.75 -26.90
CA LEU A 11 -31.17 11.18 -26.61
C LEU A 11 -31.79 12.10 -27.68
N ILE A 12 -31.70 11.73 -28.96
CA ILE A 12 -32.31 12.48 -30.07
C ILE A 12 -33.84 12.41 -29.99
N LEU A 13 -34.41 11.23 -29.72
CA LEU A 13 -35.86 11.05 -29.51
C LEU A 13 -36.37 11.89 -28.33
N GLN A 14 -35.65 11.91 -27.20
CA GLN A 14 -35.98 12.77 -26.06
C GLN A 14 -35.98 14.25 -26.46
N TYR A 15 -34.92 14.73 -27.11
CA TYR A 15 -34.81 16.14 -27.50
C TYR A 15 -35.89 16.56 -28.51
N LEU A 16 -36.19 15.75 -29.51
CA LEU A 16 -37.24 16.06 -30.50
C LEU A 16 -38.65 16.11 -29.86
N ASN A 17 -38.87 15.36 -28.78
CA ASN A 17 -40.10 15.38 -28.00
C ASN A 17 -40.15 16.57 -27.02
N GLU A 18 -39.04 16.88 -26.34
CA GLU A 18 -38.96 17.99 -25.35
C GLU A 18 -38.93 19.38 -25.99
N ALA A 19 -38.15 19.58 -27.06
CA ALA A 19 -37.65 20.92 -27.40
C ALA A 19 -38.65 21.87 -28.10
N ASN A 20 -39.80 21.38 -28.60
CA ASN A 20 -40.62 22.12 -29.57
C ASN A 20 -42.13 21.83 -29.52
N GLU A 21 -42.69 21.51 -28.34
CA GLU A 21 -44.15 21.43 -28.08
C GLU A 21 -44.94 20.62 -29.13
N GLY A 22 -44.37 19.49 -29.58
CA GLY A 22 -45.02 18.58 -30.54
C GLY A 22 -44.89 18.93 -32.02
N LYS A 23 -44.14 19.96 -32.43
CA LYS A 23 -43.93 20.30 -33.86
C LYS A 23 -43.21 19.23 -34.70
N TYR A 24 -42.55 18.25 -34.07
CA TYR A 24 -41.72 17.25 -34.75
C TYR A 24 -42.20 15.80 -34.56
N LYS A 25 -43.46 15.57 -34.17
CA LYS A 25 -44.02 14.21 -33.93
C LYS A 25 -43.73 13.23 -35.08
N ASP A 26 -44.03 13.61 -36.32
CA ASP A 26 -43.80 12.81 -37.52
C ASP A 26 -42.32 12.41 -37.71
N THR A 27 -41.40 13.23 -37.19
CA THR A 27 -39.95 12.97 -37.23
C THR A 27 -39.52 12.04 -36.08
N VAL A 28 -40.13 12.18 -34.89
CA VAL A 28 -39.95 11.26 -33.76
C VAL A 28 -40.39 9.85 -34.17
N HIS A 29 -41.62 9.69 -34.64
CA HIS A 29 -42.18 8.36 -34.95
C HIS A 29 -41.50 7.69 -36.15
N ARG A 30 -41.00 8.48 -37.11
CA ARG A 30 -40.14 7.96 -38.19
C ARG A 30 -38.79 7.48 -37.67
N LEU A 31 -38.16 8.20 -36.74
CA LEU A 31 -36.89 7.77 -36.12
C LEU A 31 -37.08 6.56 -35.20
N GLU A 32 -38.21 6.46 -34.48
CA GLU A 32 -38.60 5.25 -33.73
C GLU A 32 -38.69 4.04 -34.67
N LYS A 33 -39.43 4.16 -35.78
CA LYS A 33 -39.59 3.13 -36.81
C LYS A 33 -38.27 2.73 -37.46
N ASP A 34 -37.51 3.69 -37.98
CA ASP A 34 -36.30 3.44 -38.76
C ASP A 34 -35.13 2.91 -37.90
N SER A 35 -35.14 3.16 -36.59
CA SER A 35 -34.16 2.62 -35.64
C SER A 35 -34.57 1.30 -34.99
N GLY A 36 -35.88 1.03 -34.88
CA GLY A 36 -36.43 -0.21 -34.30
C GLY A 36 -36.14 -0.41 -32.80
N TYR A 37 -35.63 0.61 -32.09
CA TYR A 37 -35.14 0.52 -30.70
C TYR A 37 -36.20 0.80 -29.62
N PHE A 38 -37.25 1.57 -29.93
CA PHE A 38 -38.32 1.94 -29.00
C PHE A 38 -39.68 1.89 -29.69
N PHE A 39 -40.61 1.10 -29.14
CA PHE A 39 -41.97 0.99 -29.67
C PHE A 39 -42.92 1.86 -28.85
N ASN A 40 -43.34 2.98 -29.44
CA ASN A 40 -44.22 3.96 -28.81
C ASN A 40 -45.67 3.47 -28.86
N MET A 41 -46.06 2.68 -27.86
CA MET A 41 -47.40 2.09 -27.76
C MET A 41 -48.51 3.15 -27.86
N ARG A 42 -48.32 4.37 -27.34
CA ARG A 42 -49.34 5.43 -27.42
C ARG A 42 -49.58 5.91 -28.85
N TYR A 43 -48.52 6.11 -29.63
CA TYR A 43 -48.65 6.48 -31.04
C TYR A 43 -49.36 5.38 -31.84
N PHE A 44 -49.03 4.12 -31.57
CA PHE A 44 -49.71 2.98 -32.19
C PHE A 44 -51.19 2.88 -31.77
N GLU A 45 -51.51 3.10 -30.49
CA GLU A 45 -52.89 3.22 -29.98
C GLU A 45 -53.65 4.35 -30.69
N ASP A 46 -53.05 5.53 -30.85
CA ASP A 46 -53.65 6.67 -31.56
C ASP A 46 -53.94 6.33 -33.03
N CYS A 47 -52.98 5.77 -33.77
CA CYS A 47 -53.18 5.37 -35.18
C CYS A 47 -54.31 4.34 -35.35
N VAL A 48 -54.38 3.34 -34.47
CA VAL A 48 -55.45 2.32 -34.49
C VAL A 48 -56.81 2.92 -34.15
N ASN A 49 -56.88 3.81 -33.15
CA ASN A 49 -58.13 4.50 -32.78
C ASN A 49 -58.62 5.44 -33.91
N ASN A 50 -57.72 6.15 -34.58
CA ASN A 50 -58.01 6.98 -35.75
C ASN A 50 -58.40 6.14 -36.97
N GLY A 51 -57.87 4.91 -37.09
CA GLY A 51 -58.06 4.03 -38.24
C GLY A 51 -57.06 4.30 -39.37
N GLU A 52 -55.88 4.79 -39.01
CA GLU A 52 -54.75 5.07 -39.91
C GLU A 52 -54.00 3.77 -40.18
N TRP A 53 -54.74 2.75 -40.65
CA TRP A 53 -54.30 1.35 -40.75
C TRP A 53 -53.04 1.16 -41.60
N ASP A 54 -52.91 1.94 -42.66
CA ASP A 54 -51.71 1.95 -43.51
C ASP A 54 -50.47 2.47 -42.75
N GLU A 55 -50.64 3.43 -41.82
CA GLU A 55 -49.53 3.92 -40.99
C GLU A 55 -49.27 3.02 -39.76
N ALA A 56 -50.29 2.37 -39.21
CA ALA A 56 -50.11 1.37 -38.16
C ALA A 56 -49.31 0.15 -38.66
N ASP A 57 -49.59 -0.36 -39.86
CA ASP A 57 -48.85 -1.43 -40.52
C ASP A 57 -47.41 -0.97 -40.90
N SER A 58 -47.30 0.24 -41.45
CA SER A 58 -46.03 0.93 -41.74
C SER A 58 -45.14 1.05 -40.50
N TYR A 59 -45.66 1.54 -39.37
CA TYR A 59 -44.90 1.71 -38.13
C TYR A 59 -44.46 0.37 -37.56
N LEU A 60 -45.39 -0.60 -37.44
CA LEU A 60 -45.11 -1.94 -36.94
C LEU A 60 -44.00 -2.66 -37.73
N SER A 61 -43.96 -2.47 -39.06
CA SER A 61 -42.95 -3.07 -39.95
C SER A 61 -41.50 -2.64 -39.67
N GLY A 62 -41.27 -1.55 -38.93
CA GLY A 62 -39.94 -1.18 -38.45
C GLY A 62 -39.43 -2.03 -37.27
N PHE A 63 -40.32 -2.75 -36.60
CA PHE A 63 -40.00 -3.49 -35.36
C PHE A 63 -40.03 -5.01 -35.52
N CYS A 64 -40.86 -5.53 -36.42
CA CYS A 64 -40.94 -6.95 -36.79
C CYS A 64 -41.51 -7.17 -38.19
N LYS A 65 -41.23 -8.34 -38.79
CA LYS A 65 -41.82 -8.77 -40.07
C LYS A 65 -43.02 -9.70 -39.86
N VAL A 66 -43.87 -9.77 -40.90
CA VAL A 66 -45.13 -10.54 -40.92
C VAL A 66 -44.93 -12.04 -40.64
N ASP A 67 -43.78 -12.58 -41.06
CA ASP A 67 -43.39 -13.99 -41.00
C ASP A 67 -42.37 -14.32 -39.87
N GLU A 68 -41.90 -13.30 -39.14
CA GLU A 68 -40.79 -13.45 -38.17
C GLU A 68 -41.15 -14.23 -36.90
N SER A 69 -42.43 -14.24 -36.51
CA SER A 69 -42.91 -14.98 -35.34
C SER A 69 -44.41 -15.22 -35.39
N ARG A 70 -44.90 -16.25 -34.68
CA ARG A 70 -46.35 -16.49 -34.52
C ARG A 70 -47.09 -15.29 -33.89
N TYR A 71 -46.39 -14.46 -33.10
CA TYR A 71 -46.94 -13.24 -32.53
C TYR A 71 -47.09 -12.14 -33.59
N SER A 72 -46.04 -11.84 -34.36
CA SER A 72 -46.10 -10.83 -35.42
C SER A 72 -47.08 -11.22 -36.52
N THR A 73 -47.12 -12.49 -36.94
CA THR A 73 -48.14 -13.00 -37.87
C THR A 73 -49.55 -12.75 -37.37
N LYS A 74 -49.85 -13.00 -36.07
CA LYS A 74 -51.17 -12.71 -35.49
C LYS A 74 -51.46 -11.21 -35.46
N ILE A 75 -50.50 -10.37 -35.05
CA ILE A 75 -50.69 -8.91 -35.01
C ILE A 75 -51.02 -8.36 -36.40
N PHE A 76 -50.20 -8.64 -37.41
CA PHE A 76 -50.43 -8.18 -38.78
C PHE A 76 -51.76 -8.74 -39.36
N PHE A 77 -52.13 -9.98 -39.04
CA PHE A 77 -53.40 -10.56 -39.46
C PHE A 77 -54.61 -9.79 -38.90
N GLU A 78 -54.68 -9.56 -37.57
CA GLU A 78 -55.85 -8.89 -36.97
C GLU A 78 -55.96 -7.41 -37.42
N ILE A 79 -54.83 -6.69 -37.55
CA ILE A 79 -54.79 -5.32 -38.08
C ILE A 79 -55.37 -5.27 -39.52
N ARG A 80 -54.91 -6.17 -40.39
CA ARG A 80 -55.33 -6.20 -41.80
C ARG A 80 -56.76 -6.75 -41.95
N LYS A 81 -57.19 -7.66 -41.08
CA LYS A 81 -58.58 -8.14 -40.99
C LYS A 81 -59.52 -6.99 -40.63
N GLN A 82 -59.18 -6.17 -39.64
CA GLN A 82 -59.99 -5.00 -39.27
C GLN A 82 -60.02 -3.95 -40.38
N LYS A 83 -58.88 -3.65 -41.01
CA LYS A 83 -58.79 -2.76 -42.18
C LYS A 83 -59.73 -3.20 -43.31
N TYR A 84 -59.87 -4.52 -43.53
CA TYR A 84 -60.78 -5.11 -44.50
C TYR A 84 -62.26 -5.03 -44.07
N LEU A 85 -62.58 -5.37 -42.81
CA LEU A 85 -63.95 -5.27 -42.29
C LEU A 85 -64.47 -3.82 -42.31
N GLU A 86 -63.63 -2.82 -42.03
CA GLU A 86 -64.00 -1.40 -42.16
C GLU A 86 -64.20 -0.94 -43.62
N ALA A 87 -63.67 -1.64 -44.62
CA ALA A 87 -63.98 -1.38 -46.02
C ALA A 87 -65.36 -1.96 -46.40
N LEU A 88 -65.69 -3.17 -45.90
CA LEU A 88 -67.02 -3.76 -46.07
C LEU A 88 -68.12 -2.95 -45.36
N ASP A 89 -67.86 -2.47 -44.14
CA ASP A 89 -68.80 -1.65 -43.34
C ASP A 89 -69.09 -0.28 -43.97
N ARG A 90 -68.20 0.21 -44.85
CA ARG A 90 -68.40 1.42 -45.66
C ARG A 90 -68.97 1.14 -47.05
N HIS A 91 -69.28 -0.13 -47.36
CA HIS A 91 -69.65 -0.62 -48.69
C HIS A 91 -68.62 -0.31 -49.79
N ASP A 92 -67.34 -0.11 -49.44
CA ASP A 92 -66.24 0.07 -50.39
C ASP A 92 -65.67 -1.30 -50.79
N TYR A 93 -66.48 -2.05 -51.53
CA TYR A 93 -66.11 -3.39 -52.02
C TYR A 93 -64.87 -3.37 -52.92
N ALA A 94 -64.59 -2.26 -53.61
CA ALA A 94 -63.39 -2.12 -54.43
C ALA A 94 -62.12 -2.09 -53.57
N ARG A 95 -62.10 -1.28 -52.51
CA ARG A 95 -61.00 -1.23 -51.54
C ARG A 95 -60.91 -2.51 -50.71
N ALA A 96 -62.05 -3.12 -50.36
CA ALA A 96 -62.07 -4.41 -49.68
C ALA A 96 -61.38 -5.51 -50.51
N VAL A 97 -61.66 -5.58 -51.83
CA VAL A 97 -60.99 -6.50 -52.75
C VAL A 97 -59.49 -6.21 -52.87
N GLU A 98 -59.06 -4.94 -52.90
CA GLU A 98 -57.62 -4.61 -52.89
C GLU A 98 -56.94 -5.15 -51.63
N ILE A 99 -57.47 -4.84 -50.43
CA ILE A 99 -56.92 -5.28 -49.14
C ILE A 99 -56.87 -6.82 -49.07
N LEU A 100 -57.93 -7.51 -49.52
CA LEU A 100 -57.99 -8.96 -49.54
C LEU A 100 -56.88 -9.57 -50.42
N GLN A 101 -56.68 -9.04 -51.64
CA GLN A 101 -55.70 -9.57 -52.60
C GLN A 101 -54.25 -9.20 -52.29
N LYS A 102 -54.01 -8.07 -51.61
CA LYS A 102 -52.69 -7.45 -51.40
C LYS A 102 -52.15 -7.69 -49.99
N ASP A 103 -52.96 -7.37 -48.98
CA ASP A 103 -52.52 -7.31 -47.59
C ASP A 103 -52.78 -8.65 -46.87
N LEU A 104 -53.91 -9.30 -47.18
CA LEU A 104 -54.39 -10.51 -46.50
C LEU A 104 -54.05 -11.82 -47.22
N LYS A 105 -53.87 -11.80 -48.54
CA LYS A 105 -53.47 -12.97 -49.35
C LYS A 105 -52.17 -13.62 -48.87
N VAL A 106 -51.28 -12.85 -48.25
CA VAL A 106 -50.01 -13.35 -47.66
C VAL A 106 -50.27 -14.46 -46.61
N PHE A 107 -51.40 -14.41 -45.88
CA PHE A 107 -51.74 -15.39 -44.85
C PHE A 107 -52.44 -16.64 -45.38
N SER A 108 -52.83 -16.71 -46.67
CA SER A 108 -53.51 -17.89 -47.23
C SER A 108 -52.64 -19.15 -47.25
N THR A 109 -51.32 -18.99 -47.12
CA THR A 109 -50.32 -20.07 -46.95
C THR A 109 -50.25 -20.60 -45.52
N ILE A 110 -50.80 -19.86 -44.55
CA ILE A 110 -50.76 -20.17 -43.11
C ILE A 110 -52.13 -20.69 -42.64
N ASN A 111 -53.22 -20.13 -43.18
CA ASN A 111 -54.57 -20.67 -43.02
C ASN A 111 -55.41 -20.39 -44.29
N GLU A 112 -55.60 -21.41 -45.12
CA GLU A 112 -56.33 -21.30 -46.38
C GLU A 112 -57.87 -21.21 -46.17
N GLU A 113 -58.37 -21.81 -45.09
CA GLU A 113 -59.80 -21.85 -44.74
C GLU A 113 -60.30 -20.45 -44.36
N ARG A 114 -59.61 -19.77 -43.44
CA ARG A 114 -59.87 -18.37 -43.08
C ARG A 114 -59.77 -17.41 -44.25
N PHE A 115 -58.91 -17.69 -45.23
CA PHE A 115 -58.85 -16.87 -46.45
C PHE A 115 -60.07 -17.09 -47.36
N LYS A 116 -60.59 -18.32 -47.44
CA LYS A 116 -61.84 -18.64 -48.17
C LYS A 116 -63.07 -18.03 -47.47
N GLU A 117 -63.18 -18.16 -46.16
CA GLU A 117 -64.23 -17.53 -45.34
C GLU A 117 -64.27 -16.02 -45.55
N MET A 118 -63.10 -15.37 -45.45
CA MET A 118 -62.97 -13.92 -45.62
C MET A 118 -63.27 -13.47 -47.06
N THR A 119 -63.03 -14.33 -48.06
CA THR A 119 -63.47 -14.13 -49.45
C THR A 119 -64.99 -14.27 -49.59
N LEU A 120 -65.62 -15.20 -48.86
CA LEU A 120 -67.07 -15.39 -48.87
C LEU A 120 -67.82 -14.15 -48.33
N LEU A 121 -67.22 -13.38 -47.42
CA LEU A 121 -67.79 -12.12 -46.93
C LEU A 121 -68.04 -11.07 -48.04
N LEU A 122 -67.37 -11.15 -49.20
CA LEU A 122 -67.66 -10.30 -50.37
C LEU A 122 -68.99 -10.66 -51.06
N SER A 123 -69.55 -11.83 -50.80
CA SER A 123 -70.83 -12.29 -51.37
C SER A 123 -72.04 -11.98 -50.48
N LEU A 124 -71.81 -11.53 -49.24
CA LEU A 124 -72.87 -11.14 -48.30
C LEU A 124 -73.25 -9.67 -48.49
N GLY A 125 -74.54 -9.36 -48.37
CA GLY A 125 -75.02 -7.97 -48.36
C GLY A 125 -74.54 -7.21 -47.11
N ASN A 126 -74.50 -7.92 -45.97
CA ASN A 126 -73.94 -7.44 -44.71
C ASN A 126 -73.06 -8.55 -44.11
N PHE A 127 -71.78 -8.27 -43.87
CA PHE A 127 -70.83 -9.27 -43.35
C PHE A 127 -71.18 -9.77 -41.93
N ARG A 128 -72.04 -9.06 -41.19
CA ARG A 128 -72.59 -9.47 -39.88
C ARG A 128 -73.59 -10.63 -39.96
N GLU A 129 -73.97 -11.04 -41.18
CA GLU A 129 -74.75 -12.26 -41.43
C GLU A 129 -73.89 -13.55 -41.26
N ASN A 130 -72.56 -13.40 -41.10
CA ASN A 130 -71.66 -14.48 -40.71
C ASN A 130 -71.67 -14.68 -39.18
N GLU A 131 -71.78 -15.94 -38.72
CA GLU A 131 -71.85 -16.29 -37.30
C GLU A 131 -70.68 -15.73 -36.46
N GLU A 132 -69.43 -15.80 -36.95
CA GLU A 132 -68.24 -15.27 -36.24
C GLU A 132 -68.21 -13.72 -36.14
N LEU A 133 -69.01 -13.02 -36.95
CA LEU A 133 -69.03 -11.55 -37.05
C LEU A 133 -70.37 -10.93 -36.65
N SER A 134 -71.28 -11.74 -36.09
CA SER A 134 -72.58 -11.30 -35.59
C SER A 134 -72.48 -10.28 -34.45
N ASP A 135 -71.51 -10.45 -33.55
CA ASP A 135 -71.18 -9.52 -32.46
C ASP A 135 -70.43 -8.24 -32.90
N TYR A 136 -70.16 -8.05 -34.21
CA TYR A 136 -69.41 -6.89 -34.70
C TYR A 136 -70.27 -5.61 -34.61
N GLY A 137 -70.03 -4.81 -33.57
CA GLY A 137 -70.75 -3.56 -33.31
C GLY A 137 -70.38 -2.40 -34.25
N ASP A 138 -70.18 -1.21 -33.67
CA ASP A 138 -69.71 -0.04 -34.41
C ASP A 138 -68.18 -0.04 -34.58
N ILE A 139 -67.71 0.72 -35.58
CA ILE A 139 -66.29 0.83 -35.94
C ILE A 139 -65.39 1.20 -34.75
N LYS A 140 -65.81 2.07 -33.82
CA LYS A 140 -64.99 2.50 -32.69
C LYS A 140 -64.88 1.40 -31.63
N SER A 141 -65.97 0.70 -31.34
CA SER A 141 -65.95 -0.47 -30.46
C SER A 141 -65.09 -1.60 -31.04
N ALA A 142 -65.20 -1.87 -32.35
CA ALA A 142 -64.37 -2.86 -33.04
C ALA A 142 -62.87 -2.53 -32.93
N ARG A 143 -62.48 -1.27 -33.18
CA ARG A 143 -61.10 -0.78 -32.98
C ARG A 143 -60.61 -0.99 -31.56
N ALA A 144 -61.40 -0.65 -30.55
CA ALA A 144 -61.02 -0.81 -29.15
C ALA A 144 -60.82 -2.28 -28.74
N VAL A 145 -61.66 -3.20 -29.25
CA VAL A 145 -61.52 -4.65 -29.02
C VAL A 145 -60.24 -5.18 -29.66
N ILE A 146 -59.99 -4.87 -30.93
CA ILE A 146 -58.78 -5.31 -31.65
C ILE A 146 -57.52 -4.67 -31.06
N LEU A 147 -57.55 -3.40 -30.67
CA LEU A 147 -56.44 -2.74 -29.97
C LEU A 147 -56.12 -3.43 -28.64
N THR A 148 -57.14 -3.81 -27.88
CA THR A 148 -56.98 -4.55 -26.61
C THR A 148 -56.34 -5.92 -26.82
N GLU A 149 -56.69 -6.63 -27.89
CA GLU A 149 -56.11 -7.93 -28.20
C GLU A 149 -54.70 -7.82 -28.79
N VAL A 150 -54.48 -6.92 -29.76
CA VAL A 150 -53.15 -6.61 -30.32
C VAL A 150 -52.17 -6.18 -29.24
N LYS A 151 -52.59 -5.33 -28.29
CA LYS A 151 -51.75 -4.88 -27.18
C LYS A 151 -51.27 -6.04 -26.31
N LYS A 152 -52.15 -6.97 -25.92
CA LYS A 152 -51.73 -8.20 -25.20
C LYS A 152 -50.73 -9.03 -26.00
N ILE A 153 -50.91 -9.13 -27.32
CA ILE A 153 -50.01 -9.90 -28.18
C ILE A 153 -48.63 -9.23 -28.30
N ILE A 154 -48.58 -7.89 -28.35
CA ILE A 154 -47.33 -7.11 -28.32
C ILE A 154 -46.63 -7.25 -26.95
N GLU A 155 -47.36 -7.08 -25.84
CA GLU A 155 -46.84 -7.20 -24.47
C GLU A 155 -46.34 -8.61 -24.14
N ALA A 156 -46.96 -9.65 -24.73
CA ALA A 156 -46.53 -11.06 -24.60
C ALA A 156 -45.46 -11.49 -25.64
N SER A 157 -45.06 -10.62 -26.58
CA SER A 157 -44.14 -10.98 -27.66
C SER A 157 -42.67 -10.69 -27.30
N PRO A 158 -41.78 -11.70 -27.34
CA PRO A 158 -40.34 -11.50 -27.08
C PRO A 158 -39.64 -10.48 -27.99
N LEU A 159 -40.24 -10.14 -29.14
CA LEU A 159 -39.70 -9.12 -30.06
C LEU A 159 -39.84 -7.68 -29.52
N PHE A 160 -40.71 -7.45 -28.53
CA PHE A 160 -41.06 -6.13 -28.02
C PHE A 160 -40.71 -5.88 -26.54
N CYS A 161 -40.45 -6.91 -25.74
CA CYS A 161 -40.19 -6.77 -24.30
C CYS A 161 -39.17 -5.67 -23.95
N ASP A 162 -38.00 -5.67 -24.60
CA ASP A 162 -36.92 -4.70 -24.35
C ASP A 162 -37.06 -3.38 -25.13
N LYS A 163 -38.20 -3.17 -25.79
CA LYS A 163 -38.52 -2.00 -26.65
C LYS A 163 -39.69 -1.15 -26.13
N LEU A 164 -40.52 -1.68 -25.23
CA LEU A 164 -41.74 -1.00 -24.74
C LEU A 164 -41.48 0.05 -23.64
N GLN A 165 -40.30 0.04 -23.00
CA GLN A 165 -39.94 1.02 -21.97
C GLN A 165 -38.92 2.03 -22.50
N PHE A 166 -39.22 3.32 -22.36
CA PHE A 166 -38.27 4.40 -22.66
C PHE A 166 -37.29 4.56 -21.49
N PRO A 167 -35.96 4.61 -21.73
CA PRO A 167 -34.97 4.78 -20.66
C PRO A 167 -35.14 6.10 -19.89
N LYS A 168 -34.91 6.06 -18.57
CA LYS A 168 -34.93 7.27 -17.72
C LYS A 168 -33.68 8.12 -17.93
N LEU A 169 -33.68 8.93 -18.98
CA LEU A 169 -32.63 9.89 -19.31
C LEU A 169 -32.88 11.24 -18.62
N LYS A 170 -31.81 11.86 -18.09
CA LYS A 170 -31.87 13.20 -17.48
C LYS A 170 -32.22 14.25 -18.54
N ASN A 171 -33.39 14.87 -18.42
CA ASN A 171 -33.82 16.01 -19.23
C ASN A 171 -32.71 17.07 -19.31
N SER A 172 -32.65 17.81 -20.42
CA SER A 172 -31.59 18.76 -20.81
C SER A 172 -30.27 18.19 -21.39
N ARG A 173 -29.91 16.90 -21.22
CA ARG A 173 -28.56 16.40 -21.60
C ARG A 173 -28.17 16.72 -23.06
N LEU A 174 -29.04 16.50 -24.04
CA LEU A 174 -28.72 16.82 -25.45
C LEU A 174 -28.82 18.33 -25.76
N SER A 175 -29.76 19.05 -25.13
CA SER A 175 -29.90 20.51 -25.28
C SER A 175 -28.61 21.24 -24.85
N THR A 176 -28.02 20.80 -23.74
CA THR A 176 -26.73 21.30 -23.25
C THR A 176 -25.59 21.03 -24.25
N LEU A 177 -25.51 19.82 -24.82
CA LEU A 177 -24.50 19.46 -25.82
C LEU A 177 -24.64 20.29 -27.12
N ILE A 178 -25.87 20.50 -27.61
CA ILE A 178 -26.15 21.33 -28.79
C ILE A 178 -25.73 22.79 -28.53
N ASN A 179 -26.11 23.34 -27.38
CA ASN A 179 -25.74 24.70 -26.99
C ASN A 179 -24.22 24.86 -26.77
N GLN A 180 -23.52 23.83 -26.32
CA GLN A 180 -22.06 23.83 -26.23
C GLN A 180 -21.40 23.86 -27.61
N GLY A 181 -21.88 23.07 -28.58
CA GLY A 181 -21.39 23.09 -29.97
C GLY A 181 -21.57 24.44 -30.66
N LEU A 182 -22.73 25.08 -30.49
CA LEU A 182 -23.01 26.41 -31.05
C LEU A 182 -22.20 27.52 -30.35
N ASN A 183 -21.99 27.43 -29.03
CA ASN A 183 -21.11 28.36 -28.31
C ASN A 183 -19.62 28.21 -28.69
N TRP A 184 -19.16 27.03 -29.10
CA TRP A 184 -17.80 26.84 -29.63
C TRP A 184 -17.60 27.57 -30.96
N GLN A 185 -18.57 27.47 -31.88
CA GLN A 185 -18.57 28.27 -33.12
C GLN A 185 -18.59 29.79 -32.83
N HIS A 186 -19.29 30.20 -31.77
CA HIS A 186 -19.35 31.60 -31.37
C HIS A 186 -18.01 32.12 -30.76
N HIS A 187 -17.25 31.27 -30.06
CA HIS A 187 -15.89 31.60 -29.58
C HIS A 187 -14.87 31.82 -30.70
N LEU A 188 -15.12 31.28 -31.90
CA LEU A 188 -14.30 31.50 -33.09
C LEU A 188 -14.67 32.80 -33.85
N CYS A 189 -15.62 33.60 -33.33
CA CYS A 189 -15.93 34.92 -33.89
C CYS A 189 -15.02 36.02 -33.33
N ASN A 190 -14.64 36.97 -34.18
CA ASN A 190 -13.81 38.13 -33.83
C ASN A 190 -14.36 39.06 -32.72
N ASN A 191 -15.61 38.88 -32.27
CA ASN A 191 -16.22 39.60 -31.13
C ASN A 191 -17.23 38.68 -30.41
N PRO A 192 -16.80 37.81 -29.48
CA PRO A 192 -17.68 36.88 -28.79
C PRO A 192 -18.57 37.55 -27.72
N ARG A 193 -19.78 36.99 -27.53
CA ARG A 193 -20.88 37.36 -26.60
C ARG A 193 -20.52 38.26 -25.39
N PRO A 194 -20.41 37.70 -24.16
CA PRO A 194 -20.77 36.34 -23.73
C PRO A 194 -22.31 36.07 -23.79
N ASN A 195 -22.72 34.85 -23.41
CA ASN A 195 -24.11 34.35 -23.32
C ASN A 195 -25.01 34.69 -24.52
N ALA A 196 -24.82 33.98 -25.64
CA ALA A 196 -25.74 34.00 -26.78
C ALA A 196 -26.75 32.83 -26.69
N ASP A 197 -28.03 33.13 -26.48
CA ASP A 197 -29.12 32.13 -26.48
C ASP A 197 -29.47 31.70 -27.91
N PHE A 198 -28.97 30.54 -28.35
CA PHE A 198 -29.27 29.96 -29.65
C PHE A 198 -30.62 29.26 -29.68
N LYS A 199 -31.69 30.00 -30.05
CA LYS A 199 -33.07 29.48 -30.04
C LYS A 199 -33.41 28.47 -31.14
N THR A 200 -32.56 28.29 -32.16
CA THR A 200 -32.82 27.37 -33.28
C THR A 200 -31.54 26.77 -33.87
N LEU A 201 -31.52 25.44 -34.05
CA LEU A 201 -30.43 24.64 -34.62
C LEU A 201 -30.16 24.89 -36.14
N PHE A 202 -30.94 25.75 -36.78
CA PHE A 202 -30.96 25.98 -38.23
C PHE A 202 -30.69 27.45 -38.59
N SER A 203 -29.87 28.15 -37.81
CA SER A 203 -29.62 29.59 -37.99
C SER A 203 -28.19 29.97 -37.62
N ASP A 204 -27.33 30.02 -38.63
CA ASP A 204 -25.93 30.40 -38.45
C ASP A 204 -25.79 31.81 -37.87
N HIS A 205 -24.97 31.92 -36.83
CA HIS A 205 -24.65 33.19 -36.18
C HIS A 205 -23.98 34.17 -37.15
N SER A 206 -24.40 35.43 -37.13
CA SER A 206 -23.80 36.52 -37.92
C SER A 206 -23.57 37.79 -37.07
N CYS A 207 -22.31 38.17 -36.91
CA CYS A 207 -21.90 39.41 -36.22
C CYS A 207 -21.79 40.59 -37.20
N GLY A 208 -22.29 41.77 -36.80
CA GLY A 208 -22.32 42.97 -37.63
C GLY A 208 -21.07 43.86 -37.51
N HIS A 209 -20.67 44.50 -38.62
CA HIS A 209 -19.62 45.52 -38.66
C HIS A 209 -20.17 46.93 -38.43
N ILE A 210 -19.40 47.76 -37.70
CA ILE A 210 -19.49 49.24 -37.68
C ILE A 210 -18.05 49.80 -37.83
N ALA A 211 -17.90 51.02 -38.35
CA ALA A 211 -16.64 51.63 -38.80
C ALA A 211 -16.09 52.70 -37.79
N CYS A 212 -14.97 53.42 -37.97
CA CYS A 212 -14.05 53.60 -39.11
C CYS A 212 -12.68 54.22 -38.71
N ALA A 213 -11.58 53.80 -39.36
CA ALA A 213 -10.36 54.56 -39.74
C ALA A 213 -9.54 55.39 -38.67
N PRO A 214 -8.34 55.93 -39.01
CA PRO A 214 -7.43 55.67 -40.15
C PRO A 214 -6.03 55.15 -39.71
N SER A 215 -5.13 54.93 -40.69
CA SER A 215 -3.71 54.55 -40.50
C SER A 215 -2.74 55.52 -41.20
N PRO A 216 -1.43 55.43 -40.92
CA PRO A 216 -0.38 55.74 -41.89
C PRO A 216 0.37 54.47 -42.35
N ALA A 217 1.12 54.53 -43.46
CA ALA A 217 1.68 53.35 -44.13
C ALA A 217 3.09 53.58 -44.71
N ILE A 218 3.84 52.48 -44.93
CA ILE A 218 4.94 52.39 -45.90
C ILE A 218 4.80 51.08 -46.70
N ASN A 219 5.14 51.12 -47.98
CA ASN A 219 5.04 50.07 -49.04
C ASN A 219 5.91 50.58 -50.24
N PRO A 220 6.00 49.96 -51.44
CA PRO A 220 5.84 48.56 -51.87
C PRO A 220 6.95 48.05 -52.86
N ILE A 221 7.01 46.73 -53.16
CA ILE A 221 7.44 46.13 -54.46
C ILE A 221 6.66 44.79 -54.61
N MET A 222 5.60 44.63 -55.44
CA MET A 222 5.51 44.38 -56.91
C MET A 222 5.99 42.98 -57.37
N GLY A 223 5.26 42.14 -58.14
CA GLY A 223 3.89 42.17 -58.70
C GLY A 223 3.46 40.76 -59.20
N SER A 224 2.17 40.36 -59.19
CA SER A 224 1.12 40.50 -60.23
C SER A 224 1.10 39.51 -61.43
N ILE A 225 -0.13 39.04 -61.76
CA ILE A 225 -0.73 38.50 -63.04
C ILE A 225 -1.47 37.14 -62.86
N ALA A 226 -2.60 36.79 -63.52
CA ALA A 226 -3.82 37.51 -63.98
C ALA A 226 -4.96 36.49 -64.36
N LYS A 227 -6.17 36.86 -64.87
CA LYS A 227 -7.33 37.49 -64.19
C LYS A 227 -8.62 37.54 -65.08
N VAL A 228 -9.38 36.45 -65.25
CA VAL A 228 -10.58 36.34 -66.15
C VAL A 228 -11.81 35.80 -65.37
N ARG A 229 -12.87 36.57 -65.04
CA ARG A 229 -14.09 37.01 -65.81
C ARG A 229 -14.97 35.84 -66.35
N GLY A 230 -16.31 35.77 -66.15
CA GLY A 230 -17.24 36.49 -65.26
C GLY A 230 -18.72 36.47 -65.72
N SER A 231 -19.65 36.97 -64.88
CA SER A 231 -21.00 37.54 -65.22
C SER A 231 -22.31 36.69 -65.34
N ARG A 232 -23.27 36.99 -64.43
CA ARG A 232 -24.74 37.26 -64.60
C ARG A 232 -25.84 36.16 -64.78
N LYS A 233 -26.68 36.05 -63.71
CA LYS A 233 -28.18 36.19 -63.62
C LYS A 233 -29.20 35.15 -64.22
N LYS A 234 -30.07 34.65 -63.31
CA LYS A 234 -31.54 34.38 -63.41
C LYS A 234 -32.07 33.29 -64.40
N LYS A 235 -33.26 32.66 -64.25
CA LYS A 235 -34.20 32.31 -63.13
C LYS A 235 -35.38 31.48 -63.72
N VAL A 236 -35.95 30.48 -63.01
CA VAL A 236 -37.17 29.65 -63.37
C VAL A 236 -36.95 28.67 -64.56
N GLY A 237 -37.56 27.47 -64.69
CA GLY A 237 -38.30 26.59 -63.75
C GLY A 237 -39.40 25.71 -64.40
N GLY A 238 -39.44 24.37 -64.15
CA GLY A 238 -40.65 23.52 -64.27
C GLY A 238 -40.72 22.34 -65.30
N PHE A 239 -40.72 21.10 -64.76
CA PHE A 239 -41.40 19.83 -65.20
C PHE A 239 -41.02 18.99 -66.48
N PRO A 240 -41.26 17.63 -66.50
CA PRO A 240 -40.74 16.67 -67.51
C PRO A 240 -41.76 15.65 -68.13
N PRO A 241 -41.30 14.76 -69.04
CA PRO A 241 -41.64 13.30 -69.06
C PRO A 241 -40.37 12.40 -68.97
N ILE A 242 -40.33 11.09 -68.63
CA ILE A 242 -41.28 9.97 -68.35
C ILE A 242 -41.40 8.88 -69.47
N HIS A 243 -41.00 7.63 -69.10
CA HIS A 243 -41.26 6.30 -69.73
C HIS A 243 -40.76 5.97 -71.17
N ALA A 244 -40.64 4.69 -71.63
CA ALA A 244 -40.30 3.40 -70.99
C ALA A 244 -40.19 2.23 -72.03
N ARG A 245 -39.27 1.27 -71.83
CA ARG A 245 -39.26 -0.20 -72.21
C ARG A 245 -38.09 -0.86 -71.44
N GLY A 246 -37.97 -2.18 -71.19
CA GLY A 246 -38.82 -3.36 -71.39
C GLY A 246 -38.05 -4.63 -70.88
N PRO A 247 -38.70 -5.73 -70.43
CA PRO A 247 -38.06 -6.68 -69.49
C PRO A 247 -37.77 -8.11 -70.00
N CYS A 248 -36.93 -8.88 -69.28
CA CYS A 248 -37.00 -10.35 -69.18
C CYS A 248 -36.29 -10.88 -67.89
N GLN A 249 -36.44 -12.18 -67.55
CA GLN A 249 -36.16 -12.77 -66.22
C GLN A 249 -35.09 -13.90 -66.19
N PRO A 250 -34.63 -14.36 -64.99
CA PRO A 250 -33.50 -15.29 -64.81
C PRO A 250 -33.88 -16.75 -64.42
N ALA A 251 -32.91 -17.68 -64.57
CA ALA A 251 -32.92 -19.08 -64.08
C ALA A 251 -31.47 -19.65 -64.14
N SER A 252 -31.03 -20.67 -63.38
CA SER A 252 -31.58 -21.35 -62.18
C SER A 252 -30.51 -22.23 -61.47
N ALA A 253 -30.82 -22.66 -60.24
CA ALA A 253 -30.03 -23.47 -59.29
C ALA A 253 -29.67 -24.92 -59.74
N PRO A 254 -29.08 -25.77 -58.86
CA PRO A 254 -29.91 -26.56 -57.92
C PRO A 254 -29.39 -26.66 -56.47
N LEU A 255 -30.16 -27.34 -55.59
CA LEU A 255 -30.00 -27.46 -54.13
C LEU A 255 -30.06 -28.92 -53.65
N THR A 256 -29.60 -29.19 -52.42
CA THR A 256 -29.90 -30.42 -51.64
C THR A 256 -29.91 -30.15 -50.11
N THR A 257 -29.52 -31.10 -49.25
CA THR A 257 -30.31 -31.56 -48.08
C THR A 257 -29.44 -32.14 -46.93
N SER A 258 -29.86 -32.20 -45.65
CA SER A 258 -31.05 -31.62 -44.96
C SER A 258 -30.99 -31.78 -43.42
N LEU A 259 -31.65 -30.85 -42.71
CA LEU A 259 -32.46 -30.97 -41.46
C LEU A 259 -32.24 -32.10 -40.41
N SER A 260 -32.32 -31.73 -39.11
CA SER A 260 -32.48 -32.56 -37.89
C SER A 260 -31.33 -33.54 -37.49
N GLY A 261 -31.18 -33.98 -36.23
CA GLY A 261 -31.77 -33.53 -34.96
C GLY A 261 -31.83 -34.61 -33.86
N TRP A 262 -31.44 -34.27 -32.60
CA TRP A 262 -31.51 -35.10 -31.36
C TRP A 262 -30.49 -36.27 -31.30
N THR A 263 -29.96 -36.77 -30.16
CA THR A 263 -30.26 -36.57 -28.71
C THR A 263 -29.03 -36.83 -27.81
N ALA A 264 -29.09 -36.36 -26.56
CA ALA A 264 -28.48 -36.93 -25.33
C ALA A 264 -26.94 -36.91 -25.05
N ASN A 265 -26.59 -36.31 -23.90
CA ASN A 265 -25.44 -36.63 -23.04
C ASN A 265 -25.66 -37.99 -22.32
N PRO A 266 -24.63 -38.76 -21.89
CA PRO A 266 -23.83 -38.38 -20.70
C PRO A 266 -22.35 -38.84 -20.65
N SER A 267 -21.72 -38.51 -19.52
CA SER A 267 -20.33 -38.78 -19.09
C SER A 267 -19.87 -40.26 -19.06
N SER A 268 -18.58 -40.50 -19.29
CA SER A 268 -17.72 -41.22 -18.31
C SER A 268 -16.21 -41.22 -18.67
N VAL A 269 -15.39 -41.34 -17.62
CA VAL A 269 -13.95 -41.68 -17.60
C VAL A 269 -13.90 -43.18 -17.24
N PRO A 270 -13.09 -44.07 -17.87
CA PRO A 270 -11.62 -43.97 -17.83
C PRO A 270 -10.84 -44.53 -19.05
N HIS A 271 -9.52 -44.38 -19.02
CA HIS A 271 -8.62 -45.55 -19.06
C HIS A 271 -7.24 -45.22 -18.46
N GLN A 272 -6.71 -46.15 -17.66
CA GLN A 272 -5.37 -46.12 -17.06
C GLN A 272 -4.68 -47.47 -17.29
N THR A 273 -3.52 -47.70 -16.65
CA THR A 273 -2.65 -48.91 -16.68
C THR A 273 -1.63 -48.96 -17.84
N VAL A 274 -0.43 -49.54 -17.69
CA VAL A 274 0.12 -50.39 -16.60
C VAL A 274 1.45 -49.81 -16.02
N SER A 275 1.69 -50.05 -14.73
CA SER A 275 2.89 -49.63 -13.98
C SER A 275 4.08 -50.59 -14.11
N ALA A 276 5.32 -50.10 -13.89
CA ALA A 276 6.34 -50.84 -13.12
C ALA A 276 7.49 -49.94 -12.60
N ARG A 277 7.90 -50.15 -11.35
CA ARG A 277 9.18 -49.77 -10.71
C ARG A 277 9.77 -51.09 -10.14
N PRO A 278 11.08 -51.26 -9.83
CA PRO A 278 11.73 -50.46 -8.77
C PRO A 278 13.27 -50.22 -8.87
N ARG A 279 13.75 -49.30 -8.00
CA ARG A 279 15.06 -49.20 -7.29
C ARG A 279 16.35 -49.84 -7.89
N GLY A 280 17.42 -49.03 -7.98
CA GLY A 280 18.83 -49.46 -8.04
C GLY A 280 19.79 -48.31 -7.65
N LEU A 281 20.88 -48.60 -6.94
CA LEU A 281 21.73 -47.62 -6.24
C LEU A 281 23.10 -47.35 -6.92
N THR A 282 23.63 -46.15 -6.64
CA THR A 282 25.07 -45.75 -6.51
C THR A 282 26.06 -45.70 -7.70
N VAL A 283 26.65 -44.51 -7.81
CA VAL A 283 27.97 -44.02 -8.32
C VAL A 283 29.14 -45.03 -8.43
N PRO A 284 30.15 -44.75 -9.31
CA PRO A 284 31.36 -44.04 -8.83
C PRO A 284 31.92 -42.92 -9.73
N ASN A 285 32.98 -42.25 -9.22
CA ASN A 285 33.54 -40.95 -9.63
C ASN A 285 34.53 -40.93 -10.84
N ASN A 286 34.91 -39.69 -11.21
CA ASN A 286 36.25 -39.21 -11.64
C ASN A 286 36.67 -39.17 -13.13
N ALA A 287 36.58 -37.95 -13.69
CA ALA A 287 37.71 -37.10 -14.14
C ALA A 287 38.44 -37.34 -15.49
N TYR A 288 39.18 -36.28 -15.88
CA TYR A 288 40.15 -36.13 -16.99
C TYR A 288 39.67 -36.00 -18.46
N SER A 289 39.82 -34.78 -18.99
CA SER A 289 40.65 -34.52 -20.20
C SER A 289 41.11 -33.05 -20.23
N LYS A 290 42.14 -32.70 -21.02
CA LYS A 290 42.83 -31.39 -20.93
C LYS A 290 43.51 -30.94 -22.25
N HIS A 291 43.25 -29.70 -22.69
CA HIS A 291 43.92 -28.98 -23.81
C HIS A 291 43.72 -29.62 -25.23
N VAL A 292 44.04 -29.01 -26.39
CA VAL A 292 44.99 -27.93 -26.77
C VAL A 292 44.42 -26.92 -27.81
N SER A 293 44.88 -25.68 -27.65
CA SER A 293 44.81 -24.44 -28.46
C SER A 293 44.81 -24.47 -30.01
N LYS A 294 44.27 -23.39 -30.60
CA LYS A 294 44.78 -22.72 -31.84
C LYS A 294 44.52 -21.19 -31.79
N LYS A 295 45.21 -20.39 -32.63
CA LYS A 295 45.29 -18.90 -32.56
C LYS A 295 45.44 -18.27 -33.97
N ARG A 296 45.34 -16.92 -34.05
CA ARG A 296 45.46 -16.02 -35.24
C ARG A 296 44.25 -16.03 -36.20
N SER A 297 43.91 -14.94 -36.92
CA SER A 297 44.50 -13.58 -37.02
C SER A 297 43.49 -12.52 -37.50
N ARG A 298 43.76 -11.23 -37.24
CA ARG A 298 43.13 -10.05 -37.88
C ARG A 298 43.97 -9.54 -39.07
N PRO A 299 43.35 -8.81 -40.02
CA PRO A 299 43.94 -7.60 -40.60
C PRO A 299 43.20 -6.32 -40.15
N LEU A 300 43.67 -5.15 -40.60
CA LEU A 300 43.19 -3.81 -40.24
C LEU A 300 42.81 -3.02 -41.52
N GLY A 301 41.80 -2.15 -41.44
CA GLY A 301 41.45 -1.22 -42.52
C GLY A 301 40.52 -0.09 -42.04
N THR A 302 40.76 1.12 -42.53
CA THR A 302 40.06 2.39 -42.23
C THR A 302 40.21 3.33 -43.45
N PRO A 303 39.45 4.44 -43.56
CA PRO A 303 38.37 4.94 -42.69
C PRO A 303 37.02 5.12 -43.43
N ASP A 304 35.95 5.50 -42.73
CA ASP A 304 35.28 6.79 -42.96
C ASP A 304 34.24 7.14 -41.89
N LYS A 305 33.80 8.41 -41.83
CA LYS A 305 32.82 8.93 -40.85
C LYS A 305 31.43 9.12 -41.45
N ILE A 306 30.40 8.50 -40.84
CA ILE A 306 29.01 8.99 -40.84
C ILE A 306 28.44 8.82 -39.42
N HIS A 307 27.63 9.77 -38.95
CA HIS A 307 26.93 9.67 -37.66
C HIS A 307 25.65 8.82 -37.79
N ALA A 308 25.47 7.85 -36.90
CA ALA A 308 24.17 7.28 -36.53
C ALA A 308 24.24 6.64 -35.13
N ASP A 309 23.10 6.67 -34.43
CA ASP A 309 22.64 5.81 -33.32
C ASP A 309 23.64 5.40 -32.22
N THR A 310 23.52 6.04 -31.06
CA THR A 310 24.08 5.54 -29.79
C THR A 310 23.11 4.53 -29.17
N LEU A 311 23.51 3.27 -29.05
CA LEU A 311 22.67 2.22 -28.47
C LEU A 311 22.28 2.51 -27.02
N HIS A 312 21.04 2.17 -26.67
CA HIS A 312 20.45 2.42 -25.35
C HIS A 312 21.18 1.66 -24.23
N SER A 313 21.66 2.37 -23.20
CA SER A 313 22.21 1.75 -21.99
C SER A 313 21.11 1.41 -20.98
N SER A 314 21.29 0.29 -20.26
CA SER A 314 20.39 -0.16 -19.18
C SER A 314 20.63 0.57 -17.85
N GLU A 315 21.70 1.38 -17.79
CA GLU A 315 22.29 1.98 -16.59
C GLU A 315 21.61 3.28 -16.12
N ASP A 316 20.80 3.91 -16.98
CA ASP A 316 20.03 5.13 -16.65
C ASP A 316 19.02 4.91 -15.50
N LEU A 317 18.58 3.66 -15.29
CA LEU A 317 17.46 3.29 -14.44
C LEU A 317 17.88 2.97 -13.00
N PRO A 318 17.20 3.52 -11.97
CA PRO A 318 17.49 3.20 -10.57
C PRO A 318 17.00 1.79 -10.20
N LYS A 319 17.91 0.81 -10.32
CA LYS A 319 17.66 -0.62 -10.06
C LYS A 319 18.40 -1.16 -8.85
N THR A 320 19.51 -0.51 -8.46
CA THR A 320 20.37 -0.94 -7.35
C THR A 320 19.81 -0.39 -6.04
N VAL A 321 19.44 -1.27 -5.10
CA VAL A 321 19.06 -0.86 -3.73
C VAL A 321 20.30 -0.34 -3.02
N ILE A 322 20.19 0.82 -2.37
CA ILE A 322 21.31 1.45 -1.66
C ILE A 322 21.15 1.28 -0.14
N PHE A 323 19.93 1.41 0.37
CA PHE A 323 19.55 1.13 1.75
C PHE A 323 18.03 1.03 1.92
N SER A 324 17.60 0.62 3.11
CA SER A 324 16.22 0.69 3.59
C SER A 324 16.08 1.74 4.70
N LEU A 325 14.98 2.49 4.71
CA LEU A 325 14.57 3.40 5.77
C LEU A 325 13.46 2.77 6.62
N SER A 326 13.58 2.88 7.95
CA SER A 326 12.58 2.37 8.91
C SER A 326 11.49 3.42 9.14
N GLN A 327 10.34 3.26 8.48
CA GLN A 327 9.17 4.11 8.71
C GLN A 327 8.43 3.69 9.99
N GLY A 328 8.25 2.39 10.21
CA GLY A 328 7.61 1.82 11.41
C GLY A 328 6.09 1.66 11.31
N SER A 329 5.47 2.09 10.20
CA SER A 329 4.07 1.83 9.88
C SER A 329 3.89 1.72 8.36
N ALA A 330 2.82 1.04 7.90
CA ALA A 330 2.68 0.68 6.50
C ALA A 330 2.52 1.92 5.61
N VAL A 331 3.37 2.04 4.59
CA VAL A 331 3.40 3.19 3.68
C VAL A 331 2.23 3.10 2.70
N LYS A 332 1.31 4.06 2.75
CA LYS A 332 0.18 4.19 1.81
C LYS A 332 0.54 5.06 0.61
N SER A 333 1.26 6.16 0.86
CA SER A 333 1.56 7.20 -0.11
C SER A 333 2.95 7.80 0.14
N MET A 334 3.60 8.27 -0.93
CA MET A 334 4.90 8.96 -0.88
C MET A 334 4.94 10.05 -1.95
N ASP A 335 5.81 11.05 -1.75
CA ASP A 335 6.17 12.04 -2.77
C ASP A 335 7.55 12.66 -2.53
N PHE A 336 8.33 12.89 -3.60
CA PHE A 336 9.65 13.55 -3.52
C PHE A 336 9.50 15.07 -3.69
N HIS A 337 10.27 15.86 -2.94
CA HIS A 337 10.25 17.31 -3.04
C HIS A 337 10.72 17.78 -4.43
N PRO A 338 10.01 18.68 -5.14
CA PRO A 338 10.28 19.02 -6.54
C PRO A 338 11.52 19.92 -6.78
N VAL A 339 12.40 20.07 -5.79
CA VAL A 339 13.62 20.90 -5.86
C VAL A 339 14.74 20.25 -5.05
N GLN A 340 14.44 19.80 -3.84
CA GLN A 340 15.39 19.11 -2.97
C GLN A 340 15.35 17.60 -3.24
N GLN A 341 16.24 17.15 -4.11
CA GLN A 341 16.23 15.81 -4.73
C GLN A 341 16.21 14.62 -3.76
N THR A 342 16.60 14.85 -2.50
CA THR A 342 16.69 13.85 -1.42
C THR A 342 15.60 13.96 -0.36
N LEU A 343 14.74 14.99 -0.37
CA LEU A 343 13.63 15.08 0.56
C LEU A 343 12.45 14.20 0.11
N LEU A 344 12.09 13.22 0.93
CA LEU A 344 11.00 12.29 0.71
C LEU A 344 9.91 12.47 1.78
N LEU A 345 8.70 12.79 1.33
CA LEU A 345 7.50 12.82 2.15
C LEU A 345 6.79 11.45 2.10
N VAL A 346 6.30 11.00 3.26
CA VAL A 346 5.71 9.67 3.48
C VAL A 346 4.41 9.81 4.27
N GLY A 347 3.35 9.16 3.79
CA GLY A 347 2.07 9.01 4.49
C GLY A 347 1.78 7.54 4.81
N THR A 348 1.36 7.27 6.05
CA THR A 348 1.17 5.90 6.57
C THR A 348 -0.30 5.52 6.78
N ASN A 349 -0.53 4.21 6.92
CA ASN A 349 -1.85 3.64 7.20
C ASN A 349 -2.46 4.04 8.56
N ILE A 350 -1.67 4.59 9.49
CA ILE A 350 -2.13 5.03 10.82
C ILE A 350 -2.29 6.56 10.94
N GLY A 351 -2.18 7.30 9.84
CA GLY A 351 -2.34 8.76 9.83
C GLY A 351 -1.03 9.53 10.02
N ASN A 352 0.05 8.85 10.41
CA ASN A 352 1.34 9.49 10.61
C ASN A 352 1.95 9.92 9.27
N ILE A 353 2.47 11.14 9.25
CA ILE A 353 3.17 11.78 8.14
C ILE A 353 4.64 11.97 8.52
N THR A 354 5.55 11.86 7.56
CA THR A 354 6.98 11.89 7.84
C THR A 354 7.78 12.46 6.69
N ILE A 355 8.73 13.35 6.99
CA ILE A 355 9.72 13.88 6.04
C ILE A 355 11.06 13.22 6.36
N TRP A 356 11.71 12.67 5.34
CA TRP A 356 13.05 12.08 5.40
C TRP A 356 14.02 12.88 4.54
N GLU A 357 15.22 13.11 5.06
CA GLU A 357 16.39 13.45 4.25
C GLU A 357 17.09 12.15 3.86
N VAL A 358 16.86 11.73 2.61
CA VAL A 358 17.32 10.43 2.10
C VAL A 358 18.86 10.38 1.99
N GLY A 359 19.54 11.52 1.85
CA GLY A 359 21.00 11.60 1.80
C GLY A 359 21.68 11.27 3.13
N SER A 360 21.24 11.86 4.25
CA SER A 360 21.75 11.52 5.60
C SER A 360 21.01 10.34 6.26
N ARG A 361 19.89 9.90 5.67
CA ARG A 361 18.97 8.86 6.18
C ARG A 361 18.27 9.27 7.48
N GLU A 362 18.12 10.58 7.70
CA GLU A 362 17.53 11.16 8.90
C GLU A 362 16.04 11.45 8.74
N ARG A 363 15.30 11.30 9.83
CA ARG A 363 13.87 11.64 9.91
C ARG A 363 13.76 13.08 10.39
N LEU A 364 13.54 14.01 9.46
CA LEU A 364 13.44 15.44 9.70
C LEU A 364 12.20 15.80 10.51
N VAL A 365 11.02 15.38 10.04
CA VAL A 365 9.74 15.70 10.67
C VAL A 365 8.89 14.44 10.80
N SER A 366 8.19 14.31 11.91
CA SER A 366 7.18 13.29 12.15
C SER A 366 5.97 13.94 12.84
N ARG A 367 4.78 13.82 12.26
CA ARG A 367 3.51 14.24 12.90
C ARG A 367 2.52 13.08 12.83
N ASN A 368 1.59 13.04 13.77
CA ASN A 368 0.47 12.11 13.78
C ASN A 368 -0.77 12.78 13.15
N PHE A 369 -1.84 12.02 12.93
CA PHE A 369 -3.14 12.63 12.62
C PHE A 369 -3.74 13.25 13.88
N GLU A 370 -3.95 14.57 13.83
CA GLU A 370 -4.55 15.40 14.89
C GLU A 370 -5.46 16.43 14.22
N ILE A 371 -6.70 16.58 14.68
CA ILE A 371 -7.63 17.63 14.21
C ILE A 371 -7.35 18.90 15.00
N TRP A 372 -7.26 20.05 14.32
CA TRP A 372 -6.83 21.31 14.93
C TRP A 372 -7.99 22.11 15.53
N ASP A 373 -9.15 22.11 14.88
CA ASP A 373 -10.39 22.70 15.40
C ASP A 373 -11.59 21.77 15.16
N LEU A 374 -11.90 20.95 16.16
CA LEU A 374 -13.02 20.00 16.12
C LEU A 374 -14.39 20.69 16.17
N ASP A 375 -14.49 21.91 16.72
CA ASP A 375 -15.75 22.65 16.83
C ASP A 375 -16.11 23.38 15.53
N ALA A 376 -15.11 23.75 14.72
CA ALA A 376 -15.30 24.26 13.35
C ALA A 376 -15.63 23.16 12.31
N CYS A 377 -15.36 21.88 12.62
CA CYS A 377 -15.63 20.74 11.75
C CYS A 377 -17.12 20.42 11.60
N SER A 378 -17.52 19.78 10.49
CA SER A 378 -18.91 19.34 10.30
C SER A 378 -19.32 18.24 11.29
N MET A 379 -20.62 18.18 11.61
CA MET A 379 -21.19 17.11 12.45
C MET A 379 -20.92 15.69 11.92
N ALA A 380 -20.73 15.52 10.60
CA ALA A 380 -20.36 14.24 10.01
C ALA A 380 -18.91 13.84 10.35
N LEU A 381 -17.98 14.79 10.26
CA LEU A 381 -16.60 14.61 10.67
C LEU A 381 -16.52 14.35 12.19
N GLN A 382 -17.14 15.19 13.01
CA GLN A 382 -17.22 15.03 14.47
C GLN A 382 -17.73 13.63 14.87
N ALA A 383 -18.83 13.16 14.27
CA ALA A 383 -19.35 11.81 14.52
C ALA A 383 -18.37 10.70 14.09
N SER A 384 -17.69 10.86 12.95
CA SER A 384 -16.69 9.89 12.47
C SER A 384 -15.46 9.79 13.38
N VAL A 385 -15.12 10.85 14.10
CA VAL A 385 -13.97 10.94 15.02
C VAL A 385 -14.35 10.43 16.42
N ALA A 386 -15.60 10.69 16.85
CA ALA A 386 -16.15 10.16 18.09
C ALA A 386 -16.34 8.63 18.07
N PHE A 387 -16.57 8.04 16.89
CA PHE A 387 -16.60 6.58 16.72
C PHE A 387 -15.20 5.97 16.64
N GLU A 388 -14.31 6.56 15.84
CA GLU A 388 -12.92 6.11 15.67
C GLU A 388 -12.00 7.31 15.47
N TYR A 389 -11.07 7.56 16.40
CA TYR A 389 -10.15 8.71 16.29
C TYR A 389 -9.12 8.53 15.16
N THR A 390 -8.74 7.29 14.84
CA THR A 390 -7.77 6.97 13.80
C THR A 390 -8.25 7.35 12.39
N ALA A 391 -7.31 7.80 11.56
CA ALA A 391 -7.47 8.04 10.13
C ALA A 391 -6.20 7.58 9.42
N SER A 392 -6.31 7.02 8.21
CA SER A 392 -5.16 6.64 7.39
C SER A 392 -4.81 7.76 6.40
N VAL A 393 -3.54 7.90 5.99
CA VAL A 393 -3.18 8.83 4.92
C VAL A 393 -3.44 8.17 3.58
N ASN A 394 -4.42 8.65 2.82
CA ASN A 394 -4.71 8.14 1.47
C ASN A 394 -3.76 8.74 0.43
N ARG A 395 -3.44 10.04 0.54
CA ARG A 395 -2.50 10.72 -0.36
C ARG A 395 -1.64 11.78 0.35
N VAL A 396 -0.37 11.82 -0.03
CA VAL A 396 0.53 12.96 0.20
C VAL A 396 0.99 13.55 -1.15
N ILE A 397 1.29 14.85 -1.16
CA ILE A 397 1.94 15.53 -2.30
C ILE A 397 2.63 16.84 -1.85
N TRP A 398 3.70 17.24 -2.53
CA TRP A 398 4.29 18.58 -2.43
C TRP A 398 3.61 19.58 -3.38
N SER A 399 3.61 20.87 -3.04
CA SER A 399 3.33 21.93 -4.01
C SER A 399 4.46 22.02 -5.05
N PRO A 400 4.23 22.51 -6.28
CA PRO A 400 5.24 22.45 -7.36
C PRO A 400 6.52 23.26 -7.11
N ASP A 401 6.47 24.22 -6.19
CA ASP A 401 7.59 25.01 -5.67
C ASP A 401 8.25 24.39 -4.41
N GLY A 402 7.57 23.43 -3.76
CA GLY A 402 8.03 22.71 -2.56
C GLY A 402 7.82 23.43 -1.22
N SER A 403 7.13 24.57 -1.22
CA SER A 403 6.90 25.36 0.02
C SER A 403 5.68 24.92 0.84
N HIS A 404 4.76 24.14 0.24
CA HIS A 404 3.58 23.60 0.90
C HIS A 404 3.50 22.07 0.73
N ILE A 405 2.82 21.42 1.66
CA ILE A 405 2.51 19.99 1.64
C ILE A 405 0.99 19.81 1.76
N GLY A 406 0.39 19.02 0.88
CA GLY A 406 -1.04 18.66 0.90
C GLY A 406 -1.24 17.20 1.30
N ILE A 407 -2.14 16.95 2.27
CA ILE A 407 -2.33 15.63 2.88
C ILE A 407 -3.83 15.31 3.00
N GLY A 408 -4.24 14.18 2.44
CA GLY A 408 -5.63 13.72 2.39
C GLY A 408 -5.79 12.41 3.16
N TYR A 409 -6.76 12.38 4.07
CA TYR A 409 -6.97 11.27 4.99
C TYR A 409 -8.19 10.41 4.60
N SER A 410 -8.32 9.22 5.20
CA SER A 410 -9.54 8.40 5.18
C SER A 410 -10.63 8.93 6.14
N LYS A 411 -10.71 10.24 6.28
CA LYS A 411 -11.79 11.05 6.85
C LYS A 411 -11.98 12.25 5.91
N SER A 412 -12.92 13.15 6.19
CA SER A 412 -13.20 14.28 5.29
C SER A 412 -12.10 15.35 5.23
N VAL A 413 -11.13 15.29 6.14
CA VAL A 413 -10.08 16.31 6.34
C VAL A 413 -9.00 16.27 5.26
N VAL A 414 -8.64 17.45 4.78
CA VAL A 414 -7.35 17.75 4.14
C VAL A 414 -6.56 18.70 5.04
N HIS A 415 -5.29 18.38 5.29
CA HIS A 415 -4.34 19.30 5.92
C HIS A 415 -3.41 19.91 4.88
N ILE A 416 -3.10 21.20 5.07
CA ILE A 416 -2.06 21.93 4.37
C ILE A 416 -1.02 22.39 5.40
N TYR A 417 0.24 22.06 5.16
CA TYR A 417 1.37 22.52 5.98
C TYR A 417 2.32 23.36 5.15
N SER A 418 2.86 24.44 5.72
CA SER A 418 3.97 25.19 5.13
C SER A 418 5.30 24.60 5.57
N TYR A 419 6.23 24.40 4.64
CA TYR A 419 7.58 23.90 4.88
C TYR A 419 8.62 24.98 4.52
N HIS A 420 9.52 25.29 5.45
CA HIS A 420 10.55 26.32 5.27
C HIS A 420 11.99 25.77 5.29
N GLY A 421 12.15 24.45 5.29
CA GLY A 421 13.45 23.78 5.44
C GLY A 421 13.86 23.58 6.91
N ALA A 422 14.91 22.79 7.15
CA ALA A 422 15.49 22.55 8.47
C ALA A 422 14.42 22.25 9.56
N ASP A 423 13.61 21.22 9.31
CA ASP A 423 12.56 20.67 10.18
C ASP A 423 11.37 21.62 10.48
N ASP A 424 11.36 22.85 9.97
CA ASP A 424 10.28 23.82 10.16
C ASP A 424 9.06 23.49 9.27
N LEU A 425 8.23 22.57 9.77
CA LEU A 425 6.90 22.24 9.24
C LEU A 425 5.81 22.79 10.17
N ARG A 426 5.02 23.73 9.63
CA ARG A 426 3.97 24.45 10.37
C ARG A 426 2.58 24.16 9.82
N ASN A 427 1.61 24.08 10.72
CA ASN A 427 0.19 23.96 10.41
C ASN A 427 -0.28 25.25 9.69
N GLN A 428 -0.95 25.13 8.54
CA GLN A 428 -1.39 26.29 7.74
C GLN A 428 -2.90 26.31 7.54
N LEU A 429 -3.51 25.23 7.02
CA LEU A 429 -4.96 25.10 6.86
C LEU A 429 -5.45 23.68 7.15
N GLU A 430 -6.62 23.59 7.79
CA GLU A 430 -7.44 22.40 7.93
C GLU A 430 -8.73 22.61 7.14
N ILE A 431 -9.09 21.66 6.27
CA ILE A 431 -10.22 21.78 5.35
C ILE A 431 -11.09 20.53 5.45
N ASP A 432 -12.34 20.69 5.90
CA ASP A 432 -13.38 19.66 5.85
C ASP A 432 -13.92 19.56 4.41
N ALA A 433 -13.29 18.70 3.60
CA ALA A 433 -13.35 18.80 2.14
C ALA A 433 -14.49 17.99 1.51
N HIS A 434 -14.72 16.75 1.94
CA HIS A 434 -15.64 15.80 1.30
C HIS A 434 -16.54 15.07 2.29
N VAL A 435 -17.77 14.70 1.89
CA VAL A 435 -18.64 13.88 2.75
C VAL A 435 -18.22 12.40 2.67
N GLY A 436 -17.21 12.03 3.47
CA GLY A 436 -16.60 10.69 3.50
C GLY A 436 -15.08 10.77 3.41
N GLU A 437 -14.43 9.79 2.79
CA GLU A 437 -12.97 9.80 2.61
C GLU A 437 -12.51 10.79 1.52
N VAL A 438 -11.30 11.35 1.69
CA VAL A 438 -10.55 11.98 0.61
C VAL A 438 -9.64 10.91 -0.02
N ASN A 439 -9.87 10.61 -1.30
CA ASN A 439 -9.21 9.52 -2.00
C ASN A 439 -7.89 9.95 -2.65
N ASP A 440 -7.86 11.16 -3.24
CA ASP A 440 -6.69 11.67 -3.95
C ASP A 440 -6.69 13.21 -4.00
N LEU A 441 -5.51 13.78 -4.26
CA LEU A 441 -5.31 15.23 -4.34
C LEU A 441 -4.14 15.64 -5.24
N ALA A 442 -4.20 16.86 -5.76
CA ALA A 442 -3.19 17.46 -6.63
C ALA A 442 -3.13 18.98 -6.47
N PHE A 443 -1.93 19.58 -6.52
CA PHE A 443 -1.77 21.02 -6.64
C PHE A 443 -1.89 21.50 -8.09
N THR A 444 -2.35 22.74 -8.26
CA THR A 444 -2.39 23.46 -9.54
C THR A 444 -2.11 24.96 -9.32
N HIS A 445 -1.79 25.69 -10.39
CA HIS A 445 -1.56 27.14 -10.37
C HIS A 445 -2.60 27.87 -11.23
N LEU A 446 -3.82 28.04 -10.71
CA LEU A 446 -4.89 28.73 -11.44
C LEU A 446 -4.63 30.24 -11.42
N ASN A 447 -4.41 30.87 -12.58
CA ASN A 447 -4.14 32.31 -12.70
C ASN A 447 -2.99 32.83 -11.80
N LYS A 448 -1.96 32.00 -11.56
CA LYS A 448 -0.84 32.20 -10.61
C LYS A 448 -1.17 32.05 -9.11
N GLN A 449 -2.41 31.77 -8.75
CA GLN A 449 -2.79 31.39 -7.39
C GLN A 449 -2.54 29.88 -7.20
N LEU A 450 -1.95 29.48 -6.06
CA LEU A 450 -1.77 28.08 -5.72
C LEU A 450 -3.12 27.51 -5.23
N CYS A 451 -3.58 26.44 -5.86
CA CYS A 451 -4.84 25.79 -5.51
C CYS A 451 -4.64 24.28 -5.30
N ILE A 452 -5.45 23.67 -4.44
CA ILE A 452 -5.53 22.21 -4.27
C ILE A 452 -6.82 21.70 -4.91
N ILE A 453 -6.69 20.63 -5.69
CA ILE A 453 -7.80 19.83 -6.20
C ILE A 453 -7.92 18.60 -5.31
N THR A 454 -9.13 18.31 -4.81
CA THR A 454 -9.43 17.16 -3.95
C THR A 454 -10.56 16.33 -4.58
N CYS A 455 -10.54 15.01 -4.37
CA CYS A 455 -11.64 14.14 -4.76
C CYS A 455 -11.91 13.06 -3.70
N GLY A 456 -13.16 12.59 -3.59
CA GLY A 456 -13.55 11.71 -2.49
C GLY A 456 -14.84 10.93 -2.67
N GLU A 457 -15.30 10.35 -1.56
CA GLU A 457 -16.44 9.42 -1.51
C GLU A 457 -17.79 10.07 -1.88
N ASP A 458 -17.93 11.38 -1.66
CA ASP A 458 -19.12 12.17 -2.04
C ASP A 458 -19.31 12.35 -3.56
N LYS A 459 -18.46 11.72 -4.39
CA LYS A 459 -18.52 11.70 -5.86
C LYS A 459 -18.23 13.06 -6.52
N THR A 460 -17.77 14.04 -5.75
CA THR A 460 -17.41 15.37 -6.24
C THR A 460 -15.91 15.53 -6.40
N ILE A 461 -15.51 16.52 -7.19
CA ILE A 461 -14.13 17.05 -7.22
C ILE A 461 -14.22 18.51 -6.82
N LYS A 462 -13.42 18.95 -5.86
CA LYS A 462 -13.46 20.32 -5.34
C LYS A 462 -12.11 20.98 -5.52
N VAL A 463 -12.11 22.29 -5.76
CA VAL A 463 -10.90 23.10 -5.89
C VAL A 463 -10.91 24.17 -4.81
N TRP A 464 -9.80 24.27 -4.09
CA TRP A 464 -9.62 25.13 -2.93
C TRP A 464 -8.42 26.06 -3.15
N ASP A 465 -8.52 27.28 -2.66
CA ASP A 465 -7.37 28.17 -2.51
C ASP A 465 -6.43 27.62 -1.43
N ALA A 466 -5.17 27.34 -1.80
CA ALA A 466 -4.18 26.78 -0.87
C ALA A 466 -3.69 27.78 0.20
N VAL A 467 -4.03 29.07 0.06
CA VAL A 467 -3.62 30.13 1.00
C VAL A 467 -4.75 30.52 1.95
N THR A 468 -6.01 30.55 1.48
CA THR A 468 -7.17 30.96 2.32
C THR A 468 -8.14 29.84 2.68
N GLY A 469 -7.98 28.63 2.12
CA GLY A 469 -8.90 27.51 2.36
C GLY A 469 -10.27 27.66 1.69
N ASN A 470 -10.53 28.76 0.97
CA ASN A 470 -11.81 29.00 0.32
C ASN A 470 -12.04 28.03 -0.84
N LYS A 471 -13.24 27.44 -0.91
CA LYS A 471 -13.68 26.61 -2.04
C LYS A 471 -13.97 27.50 -3.27
N LEU A 472 -13.20 27.31 -4.33
CA LEU A 472 -13.29 28.05 -5.59
C LEU A 472 -14.22 27.37 -6.61
N TYR A 473 -14.13 26.04 -6.73
CA TYR A 473 -14.92 25.25 -7.69
C TYR A 473 -15.44 23.95 -7.06
N SER A 474 -16.55 23.43 -7.58
CA SER A 474 -17.20 22.21 -7.11
C SER A 474 -17.82 21.49 -8.30
N PHE A 475 -17.21 20.39 -8.72
CA PHE A 475 -17.58 19.62 -9.89
C PHE A 475 -18.40 18.39 -9.50
N GLU A 476 -19.63 18.33 -10.00
CA GLU A 476 -20.56 17.22 -9.83
C GLU A 476 -20.83 16.56 -11.19
N GLY A 477 -21.00 15.23 -11.21
CA GLY A 477 -21.33 14.49 -12.44
C GLY A 477 -20.74 13.09 -12.56
N HIS A 478 -19.84 12.69 -11.65
CA HIS A 478 -19.52 11.26 -11.47
C HIS A 478 -20.67 10.55 -10.74
N GLU A 479 -20.90 9.28 -11.07
CA GLU A 479 -22.01 8.48 -10.54
C GLU A 479 -21.56 7.47 -9.46
N ALA A 480 -20.25 7.20 -9.41
CA ALA A 480 -19.53 6.47 -8.37
C ALA A 480 -18.51 7.40 -7.69
N PRO A 481 -17.95 7.03 -6.52
CA PRO A 481 -16.88 7.77 -5.87
C PRO A 481 -15.70 8.05 -6.77
N VAL A 482 -15.05 9.20 -6.57
CA VAL A 482 -13.88 9.62 -7.36
C VAL A 482 -12.61 9.16 -6.66
N TYR A 483 -11.82 8.33 -7.33
CA TYR A 483 -10.69 7.60 -6.76
C TYR A 483 -9.33 8.26 -7.04
N SER A 484 -9.18 8.98 -8.16
CA SER A 484 -7.92 9.67 -8.48
C SER A 484 -8.16 10.94 -9.29
N VAL A 485 -7.28 11.93 -9.14
CA VAL A 485 -7.38 13.25 -9.77
C VAL A 485 -6.00 13.79 -10.18
N CYS A 486 -5.92 14.46 -11.32
CA CYS A 486 -4.68 15.04 -11.84
C CYS A 486 -4.93 16.36 -12.59
N ALA A 487 -4.03 17.33 -12.44
CA ALA A 487 -4.07 18.60 -13.16
C ALA A 487 -3.14 18.56 -14.39
N GLN A 488 -3.62 18.99 -15.55
CA GLN A 488 -2.83 19.13 -16.78
C GLN A 488 -2.91 20.57 -17.29
N MET A 489 -1.80 21.12 -17.79
CA MET A 489 -1.77 22.42 -18.45
C MET A 489 -1.29 22.24 -19.90
N LYS A 490 -2.15 22.60 -20.85
CA LYS A 490 -1.94 22.40 -22.30
C LYS A 490 -2.40 23.64 -23.05
N GLU A 491 -1.53 24.18 -23.92
CA GLU A 491 -1.86 25.32 -24.79
C GLU A 491 -2.47 26.52 -24.01
N ASN A 492 -1.87 26.83 -22.84
CA ASN A 492 -2.32 27.84 -21.87
C ASN A 492 -3.72 27.62 -21.25
N THR A 493 -4.36 26.48 -21.50
CA THR A 493 -5.60 26.03 -20.84
C THR A 493 -5.26 25.00 -19.75
N GLN A 494 -5.97 25.02 -18.63
CA GLN A 494 -5.82 24.02 -17.56
C GLN A 494 -7.03 23.09 -17.51
N PHE A 495 -6.75 21.78 -17.55
CA PHE A 495 -7.73 20.72 -17.45
C PHE A 495 -7.55 19.95 -16.13
N ILE A 496 -8.65 19.46 -15.59
CA ILE A 496 -8.66 18.49 -14.49
C ILE A 496 -9.08 17.15 -15.05
N PHE A 497 -8.25 16.12 -14.92
CA PHE A 497 -8.62 14.74 -15.22
C PHE A 497 -8.93 14.00 -13.92
N SER A 498 -9.92 13.11 -13.96
CA SER A 498 -10.43 12.42 -12.78
C SER A 498 -10.97 11.05 -13.13
N THR A 499 -10.83 10.09 -12.24
CA THR A 499 -11.30 8.71 -12.42
C THR A 499 -12.22 8.30 -11.29
N ALA A 500 -13.35 7.68 -11.63
CA ALA A 500 -14.26 7.09 -10.64
C ALA A 500 -14.06 5.57 -10.52
N ILE A 501 -14.60 4.98 -9.44
CA ILE A 501 -14.52 3.53 -9.16
C ILE A 501 -15.16 2.67 -10.28
N ASP A 502 -16.11 3.23 -11.05
CA ASP A 502 -16.72 2.56 -12.21
C ASP A 502 -15.87 2.62 -13.49
N GLY A 503 -14.65 3.17 -13.41
CA GLY A 503 -13.73 3.34 -14.52
C GLY A 503 -14.09 4.47 -15.50
N LYS A 504 -15.06 5.34 -15.18
CA LYS A 504 -15.26 6.58 -15.95
C LYS A 504 -14.11 7.55 -15.70
N ILE A 505 -13.46 8.00 -16.78
CA ILE A 505 -12.48 9.08 -16.77
C ILE A 505 -13.18 10.34 -17.27
N LYS A 506 -13.25 11.39 -16.44
CA LYS A 506 -13.84 12.68 -16.81
C LYS A 506 -12.79 13.79 -16.83
N ALA A 507 -12.85 14.60 -17.89
CA ALA A 507 -12.08 15.83 -18.04
C ALA A 507 -12.98 17.05 -17.71
N TRP A 508 -12.45 18.02 -16.98
CA TRP A 508 -13.15 19.24 -16.54
C TRP A 508 -12.33 20.50 -16.84
N LEU A 509 -13.01 21.64 -16.91
CA LEU A 509 -12.44 22.98 -17.02
C LEU A 509 -12.91 23.84 -15.84
N TYR A 510 -12.17 24.91 -15.54
CA TYR A 510 -12.41 25.82 -14.40
C TYR A 510 -13.57 26.81 -14.67
N ASP A 511 -14.73 26.27 -15.06
CA ASP A 511 -15.93 27.02 -15.45
C ASP A 511 -17.24 26.49 -14.84
N ASN A 512 -17.19 25.40 -14.06
CA ASN A 512 -18.34 24.69 -13.47
C ASN A 512 -19.41 24.18 -14.47
N LEU A 513 -19.17 24.19 -15.79
CA LEU A 513 -20.15 23.78 -16.82
C LEU A 513 -20.22 22.25 -17.06
N GLY A 514 -19.84 21.46 -16.05
CA GLY A 514 -19.81 20.00 -16.09
C GLY A 514 -18.59 19.40 -16.81
N SER A 515 -18.56 18.06 -16.90
CA SER A 515 -17.45 17.34 -17.54
C SER A 515 -17.45 17.57 -19.06
N ARG A 516 -16.31 17.99 -19.60
CA ARG A 516 -16.12 18.30 -21.01
C ARG A 516 -15.95 17.06 -21.88
N VAL A 517 -15.35 16.00 -21.33
CA VAL A 517 -15.21 14.70 -22.00
C VAL A 517 -15.40 13.56 -21.00
N ASP A 518 -15.88 12.43 -21.49
CA ASP A 518 -16.22 11.22 -20.75
C ASP A 518 -15.60 10.03 -21.49
N TYR A 519 -14.63 9.35 -20.87
CA TYR A 519 -13.96 8.17 -21.42
C TYR A 519 -14.20 6.96 -20.49
N HIS A 520 -14.08 5.74 -21.03
CA HIS A 520 -14.13 4.52 -20.23
C HIS A 520 -12.76 3.86 -20.17
N ALA A 521 -12.19 3.80 -18.97
CA ALA A 521 -10.97 3.03 -18.71
C ALA A 521 -11.22 1.53 -18.98
N PRO A 522 -10.25 0.80 -19.55
CA PRO A 522 -10.39 -0.63 -19.82
C PRO A 522 -10.92 -1.42 -18.61
N GLY A 523 -11.98 -2.20 -18.81
CA GLY A 523 -12.52 -3.09 -17.77
C GLY A 523 -13.48 -2.47 -16.74
N HIS A 524 -13.71 -1.14 -16.72
CA HIS A 524 -14.68 -0.46 -15.84
C HIS A 524 -14.47 -0.71 -14.33
N SER A 525 -13.43 -0.09 -13.76
CA SER A 525 -12.95 -0.40 -12.40
C SER A 525 -12.04 0.69 -11.80
N PHE A 526 -11.60 0.47 -10.54
CA PHE A 526 -10.61 1.30 -9.85
C PHE A 526 -9.39 1.60 -10.73
N THR A 527 -9.21 2.88 -11.04
CA THR A 527 -8.18 3.36 -11.97
C THR A 527 -7.49 4.57 -11.36
N ARG A 528 -6.15 4.56 -11.25
CA ARG A 528 -5.33 5.74 -10.89
C ARG A 528 -4.89 6.46 -12.16
N ILE A 529 -4.82 7.80 -12.12
CA ILE A 529 -4.45 8.65 -13.26
C ILE A 529 -3.23 9.51 -12.92
N VAL A 530 -2.27 9.60 -13.84
CA VAL A 530 -0.98 10.30 -13.65
C VAL A 530 -0.55 10.93 -14.97
N ASN A 531 -0.07 12.17 -14.92
CA ASN A 531 0.54 12.86 -16.06
C ASN A 531 2.04 12.57 -16.13
N SER A 532 2.62 12.58 -17.33
CA SER A 532 4.08 12.59 -17.52
C SER A 532 4.72 13.81 -16.84
N THR A 533 6.02 13.70 -16.53
CA THR A 533 6.80 14.77 -15.86
C THR A 533 6.85 16.11 -16.61
N ASP A 534 6.48 16.14 -17.88
CA ASP A 534 6.37 17.35 -18.72
C ASP A 534 4.92 17.78 -19.00
N GLY A 535 3.93 17.04 -18.49
CA GLY A 535 2.50 17.31 -18.67
C GLY A 535 1.94 17.02 -20.07
N THR A 536 2.69 16.35 -20.96
CA THR A 536 2.26 16.12 -22.36
C THR A 536 1.61 14.76 -22.65
N ARG A 537 1.64 13.82 -21.70
CA ARG A 537 1.06 12.47 -21.84
C ARG A 537 0.23 12.11 -20.61
N LEU A 538 -0.98 11.62 -20.85
CA LEU A 538 -1.91 11.14 -19.81
C LEU A 538 -1.84 9.60 -19.69
N PHE A 539 -1.56 9.09 -18.50
CA PHE A 539 -1.52 7.66 -18.20
C PHE A 539 -2.59 7.26 -17.19
N SER A 540 -3.18 6.07 -17.36
CA SER A 540 -4.06 5.47 -16.36
C SER A 540 -3.75 3.99 -16.12
N CYS A 541 -3.78 3.58 -14.86
CA CYS A 541 -3.56 2.20 -14.42
C CYS A 541 -4.72 1.68 -13.60
N GLY A 542 -5.20 0.47 -13.88
CA GLY A 542 -6.31 -0.16 -13.18
C GLY A 542 -6.29 -1.68 -13.29
N THR A 543 -7.32 -2.33 -12.74
CA THR A 543 -7.50 -3.79 -12.73
C THR A 543 -8.84 -4.14 -13.37
N ASN A 544 -8.89 -4.90 -14.47
CA ASN A 544 -10.16 -5.27 -15.10
C ASN A 544 -11.02 -6.19 -14.20
N LYS A 545 -12.27 -6.46 -14.58
CA LYS A 545 -13.19 -7.31 -13.80
C LYS A 545 -12.71 -8.75 -13.67
N GLU A 546 -11.84 -9.15 -14.58
CA GLU A 546 -11.18 -10.45 -14.67
C GLU A 546 -9.96 -10.57 -13.72
N GLY A 547 -9.50 -9.45 -13.15
CA GLY A 547 -8.42 -9.37 -12.16
C GLY A 547 -7.04 -8.99 -12.72
N GLU A 548 -6.96 -8.67 -14.01
CA GLU A 548 -5.73 -8.35 -14.72
C GLU A 548 -5.40 -6.86 -14.63
N SER A 549 -4.16 -6.53 -14.24
CA SER A 549 -3.67 -5.15 -14.22
C SER A 549 -3.29 -4.67 -15.62
N TYR A 550 -3.61 -3.40 -15.92
CA TYR A 550 -3.20 -2.72 -17.14
C TYR A 550 -2.62 -1.34 -16.84
N ILE A 551 -1.74 -0.85 -17.73
CA ILE A 551 -1.41 0.57 -17.85
C ILE A 551 -1.65 0.98 -19.30
N VAL A 552 -2.32 2.11 -19.50
CA VAL A 552 -2.57 2.69 -20.81
C VAL A 552 -2.15 4.16 -20.88
N GLU A 553 -1.67 4.57 -22.05
CA GLU A 553 -1.45 5.95 -22.46
C GLU A 553 -2.63 6.39 -23.34
N TRP A 554 -3.15 7.59 -23.12
CA TRP A 554 -4.32 8.11 -23.85
C TRP A 554 -3.94 9.02 -25.01
N ASP A 555 -4.73 8.98 -26.09
CA ASP A 555 -4.78 10.02 -27.10
C ASP A 555 -5.87 11.03 -26.71
N GLU A 556 -5.44 12.15 -26.13
CA GLU A 556 -6.29 13.27 -25.71
C GLU A 556 -7.14 13.86 -26.85
N THR A 557 -6.74 13.70 -28.11
CA THR A 557 -7.46 14.25 -29.28
C THR A 557 -8.62 13.37 -29.75
N GLN A 558 -8.57 12.07 -29.44
CA GLN A 558 -9.56 11.08 -29.88
C GLN A 558 -10.32 10.42 -28.72
N GLY A 559 -9.82 10.53 -27.48
CA GLY A 559 -10.35 9.78 -26.34
C GLY A 559 -10.07 8.29 -26.38
N ALA A 560 -9.12 7.87 -27.24
CA ALA A 560 -8.77 6.48 -27.45
C ALA A 560 -7.53 6.09 -26.63
N VAL A 561 -7.36 4.80 -26.37
CA VAL A 561 -6.10 4.25 -25.87
C VAL A 561 -5.06 4.31 -26.99
N LYS A 562 -4.00 5.10 -26.79
CA LYS A 562 -2.88 5.27 -27.70
C LYS A 562 -1.88 4.11 -27.59
N ARG A 563 -1.64 3.63 -26.37
CA ARG A 563 -0.78 2.47 -26.06
C ARG A 563 -1.28 1.72 -24.84
N THR A 564 -1.09 0.39 -24.84
CA THR A 564 -1.27 -0.48 -23.67
C THR A 564 0.06 -1.14 -23.37
N TYR A 565 0.54 -1.08 -22.13
CA TYR A 565 1.85 -1.63 -21.72
C TYR A 565 1.71 -3.09 -21.25
N ASN A 566 2.57 -3.96 -21.79
CA ASN A 566 2.49 -5.41 -21.58
C ASN A 566 3.45 -5.90 -20.49
N GLY A 567 3.03 -6.89 -19.71
CA GLY A 567 3.87 -7.58 -18.70
C GLY A 567 3.37 -7.53 -17.25
N LEU A 568 2.20 -6.92 -17.01
CA LEU A 568 1.56 -6.88 -15.70
C LEU A 568 0.86 -8.20 -15.32
N GLY A 569 0.67 -8.38 -14.02
CA GLY A 569 0.10 -9.57 -13.40
C GLY A 569 -1.40 -9.76 -13.60
N LYS A 570 -1.86 -11.00 -13.36
CA LYS A 570 -3.27 -11.40 -13.55
C LYS A 570 -4.11 -11.45 -12.27
N ARG A 571 -3.55 -11.13 -11.09
CA ARG A 571 -4.24 -11.24 -9.79
C ARG A 571 -3.72 -10.25 -8.73
N THR A 572 -3.82 -8.94 -8.99
CA THR A 572 -3.46 -7.91 -7.99
C THR A 572 -4.64 -7.58 -7.07
N LEU A 573 -4.43 -7.69 -5.75
CA LEU A 573 -5.41 -7.28 -4.74
C LEU A 573 -5.32 -5.76 -4.48
N GLY A 574 -5.63 -4.97 -5.50
CA GLY A 574 -5.63 -3.50 -5.45
C GLY A 574 -5.03 -2.85 -6.69
N VAL A 575 -5.18 -1.53 -6.80
CA VAL A 575 -4.63 -0.74 -7.91
C VAL A 575 -3.10 -0.73 -7.85
N VAL A 576 -2.47 -1.14 -8.95
CA VAL A 576 -1.02 -1.06 -9.13
C VAL A 576 -0.56 0.40 -9.04
N GLN A 577 0.40 0.68 -8.15
CA GLN A 577 0.98 2.01 -8.07
C GLN A 577 2.08 2.13 -9.13
N PHE A 578 2.05 3.24 -9.86
CA PHE A 578 3.01 3.54 -10.92
C PHE A 578 3.49 5.00 -10.84
N ASP A 579 4.57 5.29 -11.55
CA ASP A 579 5.15 6.62 -11.68
C ASP A 579 5.97 6.74 -12.98
N THR A 580 6.26 7.97 -13.42
CA THR A 580 7.02 8.26 -14.65
C THR A 580 8.20 9.17 -14.38
N THR A 581 9.26 9.09 -15.20
CA THR A 581 10.39 10.01 -15.09
C THR A 581 11.07 10.30 -16.43
N LYS A 582 11.72 11.47 -16.53
CA LYS A 582 12.45 11.99 -17.70
C LYS A 582 11.61 12.04 -19.01
N ASN A 583 10.28 11.99 -18.93
CA ASN A 583 9.36 11.68 -20.04
C ASN A 583 9.80 10.49 -20.93
N ARG A 584 10.51 9.52 -20.33
CA ARG A 584 11.12 8.37 -21.02
C ARG A 584 10.92 7.04 -20.31
N PHE A 585 10.83 7.00 -18.99
CA PHE A 585 10.68 5.75 -18.24
C PHE A 585 9.40 5.73 -17.40
N LEU A 586 8.73 4.58 -17.45
CA LEU A 586 7.55 4.22 -16.66
C LEU A 586 7.95 3.09 -15.71
N ALA A 587 7.59 3.18 -14.43
CA ALA A 587 7.76 2.10 -13.46
C ALA A 587 6.44 1.77 -12.76
N ALA A 588 6.19 0.49 -12.48
CA ALA A 588 4.99 0.03 -11.79
C ALA A 588 5.30 -1.11 -10.80
N GLY A 589 4.60 -1.08 -9.66
CA GLY A 589 4.75 -2.05 -8.58
C GLY A 589 3.71 -3.18 -8.70
N ASP A 590 4.16 -4.38 -9.02
CA ASP A 590 3.29 -5.49 -9.42
C ASP A 590 3.92 -6.87 -9.12
N GLU A 591 3.12 -7.81 -8.62
CA GLU A 591 3.52 -9.19 -8.27
C GLU A 591 4.80 -9.28 -7.41
N PHE A 592 4.93 -8.42 -6.39
CA PHE A 592 6.12 -8.31 -5.52
C PHE A 592 7.41 -7.85 -6.24
N GLN A 593 7.29 -7.23 -7.41
CA GLN A 593 8.39 -6.71 -8.22
C GLN A 593 8.17 -5.25 -8.62
N ILE A 594 9.23 -4.61 -9.10
CA ILE A 594 9.18 -3.33 -9.82
C ILE A 594 9.42 -3.64 -11.29
N LYS A 595 8.43 -3.37 -12.13
CA LYS A 595 8.47 -3.56 -13.58
C LYS A 595 8.70 -2.19 -14.25
N PHE A 596 9.55 -2.16 -15.28
CA PHE A 596 9.97 -0.94 -15.98
C PHE A 596 9.69 -1.03 -17.48
N TRP A 597 9.26 0.08 -18.09
CA TRP A 597 9.07 0.27 -19.53
C TRP A 597 9.75 1.55 -20.01
N ASP A 598 10.06 1.60 -21.31
CA ASP A 598 10.31 2.86 -22.00
C ASP A 598 8.95 3.43 -22.46
N MET A 599 8.72 4.73 -22.27
CA MET A 599 7.43 5.40 -22.53
C MET A 599 7.07 5.49 -24.02
N ASP A 600 7.93 5.01 -24.92
CA ASP A 600 7.60 4.82 -26.34
C ASP A 600 7.63 3.35 -26.79
N ASN A 601 7.83 2.39 -25.86
CA ASN A 601 7.80 0.94 -26.11
C ASN A 601 6.81 0.19 -25.20
N VAL A 602 5.84 -0.47 -25.81
CA VAL A 602 4.82 -1.32 -25.15
C VAL A 602 5.42 -2.51 -24.36
N ASN A 603 6.61 -2.97 -24.73
CA ASN A 603 7.22 -4.17 -24.14
C ASN A 603 8.03 -3.85 -22.88
N LEU A 604 7.99 -4.76 -21.91
CA LEU A 604 8.74 -4.68 -20.66
C LEU A 604 10.25 -4.52 -20.93
N LEU A 605 10.84 -3.44 -20.40
CA LEU A 605 12.27 -3.12 -20.52
C LEU A 605 13.11 -3.80 -19.43
N ASN A 606 12.56 -3.92 -18.21
CA ASN A 606 13.23 -4.59 -17.09
C ASN A 606 12.25 -4.96 -15.98
N ALA A 607 12.66 -5.88 -15.09
CA ALA A 607 12.00 -6.12 -13.81
C ALA A 607 13.06 -6.38 -12.73
N THR A 608 12.82 -5.92 -11.51
CA THR A 608 13.66 -6.19 -10.34
C THR A 608 12.80 -6.49 -9.11
N ASN A 609 13.27 -7.41 -8.27
CA ASN A 609 12.65 -7.74 -7.00
C ASN A 609 13.12 -6.81 -5.86
N ALA A 610 14.03 -5.87 -6.15
CA ALA A 610 14.65 -4.94 -5.19
C ALA A 610 15.12 -5.63 -3.90
N ASP A 611 15.85 -6.74 -4.04
CA ASP A 611 16.34 -7.58 -2.93
C ASP A 611 15.22 -8.10 -2.00
N GLY A 612 14.04 -8.37 -2.57
CA GLY A 612 12.89 -8.99 -1.91
C GLY A 612 12.14 -8.07 -0.92
N GLY A 613 11.17 -8.64 -0.22
CA GLY A 613 10.44 -7.94 0.85
C GLY A 613 9.44 -6.86 0.40
N LEU A 614 9.17 -6.74 -0.91
CA LEU A 614 8.10 -5.87 -1.42
C LEU A 614 6.70 -6.49 -1.19
N PRO A 615 5.64 -5.69 -0.96
CA PRO A 615 4.24 -6.13 -1.01
C PRO A 615 3.79 -6.45 -2.44
N ALA A 616 2.56 -6.97 -2.60
CA ALA A 616 2.03 -7.34 -3.91
C ALA A 616 1.86 -6.14 -4.87
N SER A 617 1.59 -4.95 -4.33
CA SER A 617 1.37 -3.69 -5.05
C SER A 617 2.10 -2.52 -4.36
N PRO A 618 3.45 -2.47 -4.44
CA PRO A 618 4.25 -1.48 -3.71
C PRO A 618 3.98 -0.06 -4.19
N CYS A 619 3.82 0.86 -3.24
CA CYS A 619 3.90 2.29 -3.49
C CYS A 619 5.33 2.63 -3.95
N LEU A 620 5.45 3.35 -5.07
CA LEU A 620 6.75 3.76 -5.60
C LEU A 620 6.72 5.21 -6.12
N ARG A 621 7.86 5.90 -5.99
CA ARG A 621 8.06 7.28 -6.49
C ARG A 621 9.47 7.48 -7.00
N PHE A 622 9.61 8.03 -8.20
CA PHE A 622 10.87 8.58 -8.67
C PHE A 622 11.14 9.93 -8.00
N ASN A 623 12.41 10.28 -7.83
CA ASN A 623 12.75 11.69 -7.71
C ASN A 623 12.66 12.39 -9.08
N LYS A 624 12.54 13.72 -9.09
CA LYS A 624 12.26 14.53 -10.28
C LYS A 624 13.23 14.28 -11.45
N GLU A 625 14.49 14.00 -11.13
CA GLU A 625 15.56 13.73 -12.08
C GLU A 625 15.70 12.25 -12.47
N GLY A 626 14.90 11.35 -11.90
CA GLY A 626 14.89 9.92 -12.24
C GLY A 626 16.20 9.19 -11.92
N ILE A 627 16.96 9.69 -10.94
CA ILE A 627 18.22 9.10 -10.46
C ILE A 627 18.02 8.24 -9.20
N MET A 628 16.89 8.42 -8.51
CA MET A 628 16.46 7.65 -7.35
C MET A 628 14.99 7.24 -7.46
N LEU A 629 14.65 6.15 -6.78
CA LEU A 629 13.32 5.54 -6.73
C LEU A 629 13.06 5.00 -5.31
N ALA A 630 12.09 5.56 -4.60
CA ALA A 630 11.65 5.12 -3.29
C ALA A 630 10.50 4.11 -3.42
N VAL A 631 10.52 3.03 -2.62
CA VAL A 631 9.60 1.87 -2.77
C VAL A 631 9.20 1.30 -1.41
N SER A 632 7.90 1.14 -1.13
CA SER A 632 7.40 0.57 0.13
C SER A 632 7.71 -0.93 0.30
N THR A 633 8.02 -1.38 1.51
CA THR A 633 8.24 -2.80 1.86
C THR A 633 7.12 -3.39 2.73
N ASN A 634 7.03 -4.72 2.83
CA ASN A 634 6.17 -5.45 3.77
C ASN A 634 6.51 -5.16 5.24
N GLU A 635 7.76 -4.83 5.52
CA GLU A 635 8.31 -4.61 6.86
C GLU A 635 8.08 -3.17 7.36
N ASN A 636 7.02 -2.50 6.87
CA ASN A 636 6.69 -1.11 7.23
C ASN A 636 7.86 -0.13 7.02
N GLY A 637 8.61 -0.30 5.93
CA GLY A 637 9.77 0.50 5.56
C GLY A 637 9.78 0.94 4.10
N ILE A 638 10.87 1.58 3.69
CA ILE A 638 11.06 2.12 2.34
C ILE A 638 12.45 1.71 1.84
N LYS A 639 12.53 0.99 0.73
CA LYS A 639 13.78 0.77 0.00
C LYS A 639 14.05 1.94 -0.93
N VAL A 640 15.29 2.42 -0.95
CA VAL A 640 15.75 3.47 -1.87
C VAL A 640 16.67 2.83 -2.89
N LEU A 641 16.24 2.87 -4.15
CA LEU A 641 17.00 2.42 -5.31
C LEU A 641 17.63 3.65 -5.98
N ALA A 642 18.83 3.51 -6.53
CA ALA A 642 19.50 4.58 -7.27
C ALA A 642 20.18 4.06 -8.55
N ASN A 643 20.42 4.99 -9.49
CA ASN A 643 21.26 4.76 -10.66
C ASN A 643 22.71 5.24 -10.38
N ALA A 644 23.60 5.15 -11.36
CA ALA A 644 25.01 5.52 -11.19
C ALA A 644 25.24 7.00 -10.79
N ASP A 645 24.32 7.93 -11.12
CA ASP A 645 24.36 9.34 -10.68
C ASP A 645 23.81 9.48 -9.25
N GLY A 646 22.69 8.82 -8.94
CA GLY A 646 22.09 8.84 -7.60
C GLY A 646 23.02 8.28 -6.52
N VAL A 647 23.77 7.21 -6.83
CA VAL A 647 24.82 6.67 -5.94
C VAL A 647 25.93 7.69 -5.69
N ARG A 648 26.31 8.49 -6.71
CA ARG A 648 27.31 9.55 -6.57
C ARG A 648 26.77 10.72 -5.74
N LEU A 649 25.49 11.10 -5.93
CA LEU A 649 24.83 12.15 -5.14
C LEU A 649 24.78 11.76 -3.66
N LEU A 650 24.21 10.61 -3.33
CA LEU A 650 24.05 10.13 -1.95
C LEU A 650 25.41 10.08 -1.22
N ARG A 651 26.43 9.46 -1.85
CA ARG A 651 27.79 9.41 -1.28
C ARG A 651 28.42 10.79 -1.10
N SER A 652 28.11 11.77 -1.96
CA SER A 652 28.61 13.14 -1.80
C SER A 652 27.98 13.89 -0.62
N ILE A 653 26.72 13.56 -0.27
CA ILE A 653 26.03 14.12 0.89
C ILE A 653 26.52 13.44 2.18
N GLU A 654 26.66 12.11 2.16
CA GLU A 654 27.23 11.30 3.23
C GLU A 654 28.65 11.78 3.63
N ASN A 655 29.52 12.05 2.65
CA ASN A 655 30.83 12.66 2.89
C ASN A 655 30.71 14.09 3.48
N ARG A 656 29.82 14.94 2.94
CA ARG A 656 29.64 16.32 3.43
C ARG A 656 29.09 16.39 4.85
N ALA A 657 28.25 15.44 5.26
CA ALA A 657 27.76 15.34 6.64
C ALA A 657 28.93 15.03 7.61
N VAL A 658 29.88 14.19 7.19
CA VAL A 658 31.11 13.94 7.96
C VAL A 658 31.97 15.20 8.05
N ASP A 659 32.21 15.91 6.94
CA ASP A 659 33.04 17.12 6.94
C ASP A 659 32.41 18.29 7.75
N ALA A 660 31.11 18.52 7.60
CA ALA A 660 30.39 19.62 8.27
C ALA A 660 30.40 19.47 9.80
N SER A 661 30.37 18.23 10.30
CA SER A 661 30.48 17.94 11.74
C SER A 661 31.82 18.39 12.36
N GLY A 662 32.84 18.67 11.55
CA GLY A 662 34.17 19.13 11.99
C GLY A 662 34.35 20.65 12.12
N MET A 663 33.36 21.48 11.74
CA MET A 663 33.52 22.95 11.71
C MET A 663 32.44 23.76 12.45
N ALA A 664 31.43 23.11 13.05
CA ALA A 664 30.26 23.77 13.61
C ALA A 664 30.39 24.21 15.09
N SER A 665 31.46 24.92 15.47
CA SER A 665 31.54 25.61 16.77
C SER A 665 32.61 26.71 16.82
N GLU A 666 32.31 27.92 16.34
CA GLU A 666 32.64 29.19 17.01
C GLU A 666 32.13 30.44 16.23
N ASN A 667 31.86 31.52 16.96
CA ASN A 667 31.64 32.93 16.53
C ASN A 667 30.22 33.40 16.16
N ALA A 668 29.49 33.83 17.20
CA ALA A 668 29.11 35.24 17.32
C ALA A 668 29.94 35.83 18.50
N VAL A 669 30.29 37.12 18.62
CA VAL A 669 29.65 38.37 18.16
C VAL A 669 30.72 39.43 17.82
N LYS A 670 30.50 40.24 16.78
CA LYS A 670 30.87 41.68 16.75
C LYS A 670 30.08 42.46 15.69
N GLY A 671 29.85 43.75 15.94
CA GLY A 671 28.87 44.58 15.23
C GLY A 671 29.33 45.16 13.88
N PRO A 672 28.40 45.78 13.11
CA PRO A 672 28.62 46.19 11.73
C PRO A 672 29.26 47.58 11.57
N ILE A 673 30.06 47.74 10.50
CA ILE A 673 30.46 49.05 9.94
C ILE A 673 30.26 49.03 8.42
N ILE A 674 29.94 50.20 7.87
CA ILE A 674 29.49 50.45 6.49
C ILE A 674 30.61 50.26 5.44
N GLY A 675 30.26 49.68 4.29
CA GLY A 675 31.08 49.61 3.07
C GLY A 675 30.19 49.32 1.84
N THR A 676 30.54 49.82 0.65
CA THR A 676 29.59 49.90 -0.50
C THR A 676 30.22 49.48 -1.83
N PHE A 677 29.39 48.88 -2.71
CA PHE A 677 29.70 48.40 -4.08
C PHE A 677 30.72 47.23 -4.15
N GLY A 678 30.78 46.43 -5.22
CA GLY A 678 30.05 46.47 -6.51
C GLY A 678 30.03 45.09 -7.20
N ALA A 679 29.57 45.03 -8.46
CA ALA A 679 29.30 43.78 -9.19
C ALA A 679 30.33 43.44 -10.30
N SER A 680 30.14 42.28 -10.97
CA SER A 680 30.82 41.80 -12.20
C SER A 680 32.30 41.34 -12.07
N SER A 681 32.88 40.51 -12.95
CA SER A 681 32.35 39.40 -13.78
C SER A 681 33.48 38.56 -14.42
N SER A 682 33.15 37.33 -14.85
CA SER A 682 33.61 36.67 -16.10
C SER A 682 35.10 36.33 -16.41
N VAL A 683 35.30 35.07 -16.86
CA VAL A 683 35.98 34.64 -18.12
C VAL A 683 37.45 34.13 -18.15
N HIS A 684 37.54 32.82 -18.46
CA HIS A 684 38.52 32.06 -19.29
C HIS A 684 39.96 31.72 -18.82
N GLY A 685 40.44 30.56 -19.31
CA GLY A 685 41.84 30.07 -19.19
C GLY A 685 41.98 28.55 -19.39
N THR A 686 42.19 28.07 -20.63
CA THR A 686 42.23 26.64 -21.00
C THR A 686 43.59 26.17 -21.55
N ASN A 687 44.09 24.98 -21.15
CA ASN A 687 44.44 23.84 -22.04
C ASN A 687 45.53 22.87 -21.50
N ASN A 688 45.32 21.58 -21.79
CA ASN A 688 46.31 20.50 -22.07
C ASN A 688 47.39 20.13 -21.01
N GLY A 689 47.89 18.88 -20.95
CA GLY A 689 47.64 17.69 -21.80
C GLY A 689 48.19 16.39 -21.18
N VAL A 690 47.97 15.25 -21.87
CA VAL A 690 48.12 13.88 -21.31
C VAL A 690 49.48 13.23 -21.59
N ALA A 691 49.98 12.44 -20.63
CA ALA A 691 50.92 11.32 -20.86
C ALA A 691 50.64 10.16 -19.88
N ASN A 692 50.95 8.91 -20.27
CA ASN A 692 50.53 7.68 -19.57
C ASN A 692 51.69 6.76 -19.15
N GLY A 693 51.46 5.96 -18.10
CA GLY A 693 52.12 4.67 -17.82
C GLY A 693 53.18 4.65 -16.72
N SER A 694 53.59 3.50 -16.16
CA SER A 694 52.97 2.15 -16.07
C SER A 694 53.92 1.17 -15.34
N GLN A 695 53.39 0.25 -14.54
CA GLN A 695 54.05 -1.00 -14.05
C GLN A 695 55.30 -0.93 -13.13
N MET A 696 55.06 -0.96 -11.80
CA MET A 696 55.25 -2.13 -10.91
C MET A 696 56.55 -3.00 -10.97
N SER A 697 57.15 -3.22 -9.77
CA SER A 697 58.11 -4.29 -9.38
C SER A 697 59.59 -4.16 -9.83
N THR A 698 60.63 -4.75 -9.19
CA THR A 698 60.78 -5.70 -8.05
C THR A 698 62.01 -5.41 -7.14
N VAL A 699 61.85 -5.62 -5.83
CA VAL A 699 62.69 -6.31 -4.78
C VAL A 699 64.22 -6.52 -4.96
N VAL A 700 64.93 -6.55 -3.80
CA VAL A 700 66.32 -7.02 -3.49
C VAL A 700 67.43 -5.94 -3.62
N GLY A 701 68.32 -5.72 -2.64
CA GLY A 701 68.43 -6.24 -1.26
C GLY A 701 69.81 -6.04 -0.59
N LEU A 702 69.98 -6.61 0.61
CA LEU A 702 71.24 -6.83 1.41
C LEU A 702 71.81 -5.71 2.32
N ASN A 703 71.64 -5.95 3.63
CA ASN A 703 72.61 -5.95 4.75
C ASN A 703 73.42 -4.69 5.18
N GLY A 704 73.47 -4.47 6.51
CA GLY A 704 74.42 -3.56 7.20
C GLY A 704 74.17 -3.51 8.73
N ASP A 705 75.15 -3.87 9.55
CA ASP A 705 74.98 -4.22 10.99
C ASP A 705 74.87 -3.06 12.01
N ALA A 706 73.87 -3.18 12.89
CA ALA A 706 73.91 -3.18 14.37
C ALA A 706 74.60 -2.08 15.24
N ARG A 707 73.94 -1.83 16.41
CA ARG A 707 74.40 -1.28 17.72
C ARG A 707 74.41 0.25 17.98
N SER A 708 73.34 0.70 18.65
CA SER A 708 73.33 1.29 20.02
C SER A 708 74.45 2.25 20.49
N LEU A 709 74.06 3.50 20.83
CA LEU A 709 74.22 4.05 22.20
C LEU A 709 73.37 5.34 22.42
N ASP A 710 73.12 5.70 23.68
CA ASP A 710 72.25 6.83 24.11
C ASP A 710 72.90 8.23 24.04
N LYS A 711 72.13 9.33 23.89
CA LYS A 711 71.59 10.14 25.04
C LYS A 711 70.87 11.46 24.68
N ASN A 712 69.88 11.79 25.53
CA ASN A 712 69.35 13.13 25.89
C ASN A 712 68.75 14.07 24.80
N SER A 713 67.45 13.88 24.57
CA SER A 713 66.38 14.87 24.80
C SER A 713 66.66 16.40 24.76
N ARG A 714 65.79 17.12 24.03
CA ARG A 714 65.14 18.35 24.53
C ARG A 714 63.74 18.56 23.96
N VAL A 715 62.85 18.93 24.86
CA VAL A 715 61.39 19.12 24.77
C VAL A 715 60.90 19.87 23.53
N ALA A 716 59.83 19.37 22.92
CA ALA A 716 58.75 20.16 22.35
C ALA A 716 57.42 19.54 22.83
N GLU A 717 56.55 20.33 23.44
CA GLU A 717 55.20 19.88 23.85
C GLU A 717 54.24 20.05 22.67
N GLU A 718 53.90 18.95 21.98
CA GLU A 718 52.74 18.95 21.11
C GLU A 718 51.47 18.81 21.95
N LEU A 719 50.71 19.91 22.04
CA LEU A 719 49.42 19.98 22.69
C LEU A 719 48.39 19.14 21.91
N GLU A 720 48.17 17.89 22.33
CA GLU A 720 47.19 17.02 21.69
C GLU A 720 45.79 17.66 21.70
N LYS A 721 45.22 17.82 20.50
CA LYS A 721 43.82 18.22 20.33
C LYS A 721 42.93 17.03 20.74
N PRO A 722 41.81 17.26 21.46
CA PRO A 722 40.93 16.17 21.84
C PRO A 722 40.37 15.47 20.59
N LYS A 723 40.60 14.16 20.48
CA LYS A 723 39.98 13.33 19.43
C LYS A 723 38.45 13.38 19.57
N THR A 724 37.77 13.87 18.54
CA THR A 724 36.33 13.79 18.43
C THR A 724 35.90 12.33 18.36
N TRP A 725 35.15 11.88 19.37
CA TRP A 725 34.62 10.53 19.41
C TRP A 725 33.58 10.32 18.30
N LYS A 726 33.64 9.18 17.62
CA LYS A 726 32.74 8.80 16.53
C LYS A 726 32.24 7.38 16.76
N LEU A 727 30.94 7.15 16.53
CA LEU A 727 30.31 5.84 16.61
C LEU A 727 30.96 4.87 15.62
N THR A 728 31.39 3.69 16.08
CA THR A 728 31.85 2.62 15.20
C THR A 728 30.64 1.91 14.56
N GLU A 729 30.55 1.88 13.23
CA GLU A 729 29.59 1.03 12.51
C GLU A 729 30.31 -0.12 11.79
N VAL A 730 29.87 -1.34 12.07
CA VAL A 730 30.35 -2.60 11.51
C VAL A 730 29.30 -3.09 10.51
N ASN A 731 29.50 -2.72 9.25
CA ASN A 731 28.54 -2.95 8.15
C ASN A 731 29.00 -3.97 7.10
N GLU A 732 30.24 -4.46 7.19
CA GLU A 732 30.78 -5.52 6.32
C GLU A 732 31.37 -6.67 7.17
N PRO A 733 31.37 -7.92 6.67
CA PRO A 733 32.06 -9.04 7.33
C PRO A 733 33.58 -8.86 7.43
N SER A 734 34.15 -7.95 6.65
CA SER A 734 35.57 -7.55 6.72
C SER A 734 35.94 -6.84 8.03
N LEU A 735 34.96 -6.20 8.68
CA LEU A 735 35.10 -5.42 9.91
C LEU A 735 34.69 -6.20 11.17
N LEU A 736 34.34 -7.49 11.03
CA LEU A 736 33.80 -8.32 12.11
C LEU A 736 34.45 -9.70 12.12
N ARG A 737 35.13 -10.05 13.21
CA ARG A 737 35.44 -11.47 13.46
C ARG A 737 34.14 -12.14 13.89
N SER A 738 33.60 -13.02 13.04
CA SER A 738 32.42 -13.81 13.37
C SER A 738 32.52 -15.24 12.85
N ILE A 739 31.88 -16.16 13.56
CA ILE A 739 31.72 -17.55 13.12
C ILE A 739 30.30 -18.02 13.35
N ARG A 740 29.65 -18.49 12.27
CA ARG A 740 28.32 -19.09 12.32
C ARG A 740 28.45 -20.59 12.60
N LEU A 741 27.78 -21.06 13.65
CA LEU A 741 27.90 -22.44 14.11
C LEU A 741 27.12 -23.40 13.21
N PRO A 742 27.58 -24.66 13.02
CA PRO A 742 26.95 -25.61 12.12
C PRO A 742 25.61 -26.15 12.64
N ASP A 743 24.75 -26.53 11.69
CA ASP A 743 23.33 -26.89 11.84
C ASP A 743 22.42 -25.68 12.14
N ALA A 744 21.51 -25.35 11.21
CA ALA A 744 20.68 -24.15 11.21
C ALA A 744 19.25 -24.45 10.73
N LEU A 745 18.48 -25.12 11.59
CA LEU A 745 17.03 -25.30 11.45
C LEU A 745 16.40 -25.15 12.85
N ASN A 746 15.29 -24.40 12.91
CA ASN A 746 14.49 -24.04 14.09
C ASN A 746 15.05 -22.88 14.94
N LEU A 747 14.30 -21.76 15.02
CA LEU A 747 14.46 -20.60 15.90
C LEU A 747 15.07 -20.96 17.28
N ILE A 748 16.13 -20.23 17.67
CA ILE A 748 16.72 -20.29 19.01
C ILE A 748 15.92 -19.40 19.98
N VAL A 749 15.49 -19.96 21.12
CA VAL A 749 14.68 -19.24 22.14
C VAL A 749 15.43 -18.94 23.43
N ARG A 750 16.52 -19.67 23.72
CA ARG A 750 17.49 -19.38 24.80
C ARG A 750 18.89 -19.78 24.35
N LEU A 751 19.90 -19.03 24.80
CA LEU A 751 21.32 -19.22 24.48
C LEU A 751 22.15 -18.89 25.74
N ILE A 752 23.09 -19.75 26.12
CA ILE A 752 23.96 -19.55 27.30
C ILE A 752 25.35 -20.13 27.00
N TYR A 753 26.41 -19.40 27.39
CA TYR A 753 27.76 -19.97 27.48
C TYR A 753 27.92 -20.83 28.73
N ALA A 754 28.61 -21.96 28.61
CA ALA A 754 29.13 -22.67 29.78
C ALA A 754 30.13 -21.78 30.54
N ASN A 755 30.11 -21.79 31.86
CA ASN A 755 30.92 -20.94 32.75
C ASN A 755 32.43 -21.06 32.46
N SER A 756 32.87 -22.25 32.03
CA SER A 756 34.22 -22.54 31.55
C SER A 756 34.63 -21.84 30.24
N GLY A 757 33.71 -21.21 29.52
CA GLY A 757 33.93 -20.53 28.24
C GLY A 757 34.14 -21.45 27.03
N GLY A 758 34.37 -22.75 27.24
CA GLY A 758 34.68 -23.70 26.16
C GLY A 758 33.50 -24.25 25.37
N SER A 759 32.26 -23.85 25.68
CA SER A 759 31.07 -24.33 24.96
C SER A 759 29.85 -23.42 25.09
N ILE A 760 28.95 -23.53 24.10
CA ILE A 760 27.68 -22.78 24.02
C ILE A 760 26.52 -23.77 23.97
N LEU A 761 25.52 -23.57 24.84
CA LEU A 761 24.27 -24.32 24.88
C LEU A 761 23.12 -23.44 24.38
N ALA A 762 22.38 -23.91 23.37
CA ALA A 762 21.15 -23.28 22.88
C ALA A 762 19.95 -24.20 23.07
N LEU A 763 18.77 -23.61 23.21
CA LEU A 763 17.47 -24.28 23.18
C LEU A 763 16.67 -23.76 21.97
N THR A 764 16.18 -24.66 21.13
CA THR A 764 15.29 -24.32 20.01
C THR A 764 13.83 -24.17 20.49
N HIS A 765 12.99 -23.48 19.71
CA HIS A 765 11.54 -23.46 19.95
C HIS A 765 10.90 -24.86 19.91
N THR A 766 11.53 -25.81 19.20
CA THR A 766 11.17 -27.24 19.19
C THR A 766 11.67 -28.02 20.40
N GLY A 767 12.03 -27.35 21.51
CA GLY A 767 12.42 -27.99 22.77
C GLY A 767 13.75 -28.75 22.74
N VAL A 768 14.50 -28.72 21.63
CA VAL A 768 15.76 -29.46 21.44
C VAL A 768 16.94 -28.61 21.87
N HIS A 769 17.85 -29.19 22.65
CA HIS A 769 19.10 -28.52 23.01
C HIS A 769 20.20 -28.82 22.00
N ARG A 770 21.02 -27.80 21.71
CA ARG A 770 22.21 -27.88 20.85
C ARG A 770 23.42 -27.38 21.62
N LEU A 771 24.50 -28.15 21.64
CA LEU A 771 25.71 -27.82 22.42
C LEU A 771 26.94 -27.93 21.52
N TRP A 772 27.58 -26.80 21.27
CA TRP A 772 28.82 -26.71 20.50
C TRP A 772 30.00 -26.58 21.48
N LYS A 773 31.05 -27.41 21.31
CA LYS A 773 32.24 -27.41 22.17
C LYS A 773 33.50 -27.14 21.34
N TRP A 774 34.36 -26.25 21.82
CA TRP A 774 35.69 -26.03 21.26
C TRP A 774 36.65 -27.11 21.79
N GLN A 775 37.60 -27.53 20.95
CA GLN A 775 38.59 -28.56 21.31
C GLN A 775 39.95 -27.94 21.66
N LYS A 776 40.65 -28.57 22.61
CA LYS A 776 42.04 -28.24 22.95
C LYS A 776 42.99 -28.85 21.92
N ASN A 777 43.24 -28.08 20.87
CA ASN A 777 44.14 -28.43 19.76
C ASN A 777 45.30 -27.42 19.71
N GLU A 778 46.32 -27.64 18.87
CA GLU A 778 47.47 -26.73 18.74
C GLU A 778 47.08 -25.28 18.41
N GLN A 779 45.99 -25.08 17.68
CA GLN A 779 45.43 -23.76 17.33
C GLN A 779 44.51 -23.14 18.40
N ASN A 780 44.11 -23.90 19.43
CA ASN A 780 43.30 -23.41 20.55
C ASN A 780 43.70 -24.15 21.84
N VAL A 781 44.86 -23.78 22.37
CA VAL A 781 45.47 -24.43 23.55
C VAL A 781 44.59 -24.34 24.80
N LEU A 782 43.82 -23.24 24.93
CA LEU A 782 42.92 -23.02 26.06
C LEU A 782 41.63 -23.83 25.96
N GLY A 783 41.13 -24.10 24.75
CA GLY A 783 39.84 -24.72 24.49
C GLY A 783 38.64 -23.80 24.78
N LYS A 784 38.85 -22.48 24.81
CA LYS A 784 37.78 -21.47 24.92
C LYS A 784 37.04 -21.30 23.58
N ALA A 785 35.84 -20.73 23.64
CA ALA A 785 35.18 -20.22 22.44
C ALA A 785 36.04 -19.14 21.75
N THR A 786 36.13 -19.23 20.43
CA THR A 786 36.95 -18.35 19.58
C THR A 786 36.32 -18.28 18.19
N THR A 787 36.41 -17.13 17.52
CA THR A 787 35.98 -17.00 16.10
C THR A 787 36.91 -17.70 15.12
N THR A 788 38.19 -17.85 15.47
CA THR A 788 39.25 -18.38 14.59
C THR A 788 39.23 -19.90 14.42
N VAL A 789 38.66 -20.65 15.39
CA VAL A 789 38.59 -22.11 15.37
C VAL A 789 37.14 -22.57 15.47
N PRO A 790 36.61 -23.38 14.53
CA PRO A 790 35.23 -23.88 14.58
C PRO A 790 35.02 -24.87 15.74
N PRO A 791 33.91 -24.78 16.48
CA PRO A 791 33.53 -25.81 17.44
C PRO A 791 32.96 -27.06 16.76
N LEU A 792 32.95 -28.17 17.50
CA LEU A 792 32.19 -29.35 17.14
C LEU A 792 30.80 -29.32 17.81
N LEU A 793 29.75 -29.54 17.02
CA LEU A 793 28.42 -29.85 17.54
C LEU A 793 28.49 -31.22 18.25
N TRP A 794 28.28 -31.23 19.57
CA TRP A 794 28.43 -32.43 20.38
C TRP A 794 27.15 -33.26 20.33
N GLN A 795 27.22 -34.43 19.69
CA GLN A 795 26.12 -35.39 19.61
C GLN A 795 26.54 -36.73 20.25
N PRO A 796 25.69 -37.36 21.08
CA PRO A 796 26.00 -38.65 21.69
C PRO A 796 25.96 -39.78 20.67
N ARG A 797 26.94 -40.71 20.78
CA ARG A 797 27.24 -41.78 19.81
C ARG A 797 26.08 -42.74 19.48
N SER A 798 24.97 -42.71 20.21
CA SER A 798 23.81 -43.59 20.00
C SER A 798 22.67 -42.96 19.19
N GLY A 799 22.70 -41.66 18.90
CA GLY A 799 21.65 -40.93 18.15
C GLY A 799 20.29 -40.76 18.87
N ILE A 800 19.96 -41.67 19.79
CA ILE A 800 18.66 -41.74 20.50
C ILE A 800 18.59 -40.76 21.70
N LEU A 801 19.74 -40.30 22.21
CA LEU A 801 19.84 -39.49 23.43
C LEU A 801 20.00 -37.99 23.14
N MET A 802 19.05 -37.38 22.42
CA MET A 802 19.00 -35.91 22.34
C MET A 802 18.38 -35.34 23.63
N MET A 803 18.95 -34.26 24.16
CA MET A 803 18.33 -33.50 25.24
C MET A 803 17.13 -32.73 24.66
N THR A 804 15.92 -33.25 24.85
CA THR A 804 14.68 -32.66 24.33
C THR A 804 13.66 -32.52 25.46
N ASN A 805 12.99 -31.38 25.52
CA ASN A 805 11.90 -31.12 26.48
C ASN A 805 10.56 -31.68 25.99
N ASP A 806 9.70 -32.09 26.94
CA ASP A 806 8.27 -32.30 26.67
C ASP A 806 7.65 -30.98 26.18
N ILE A 807 7.12 -30.95 24.96
CA ILE A 807 6.30 -29.85 24.43
C ILE A 807 4.82 -30.22 24.60
N ILE A 808 3.98 -29.24 24.91
CA ILE A 808 2.51 -29.39 24.89
C ILE A 808 1.99 -28.76 23.60
N ASP A 809 1.25 -29.53 22.79
CA ASP A 809 0.50 -29.01 21.65
C ASP A 809 -0.59 -28.04 22.15
N ARG A 810 -0.27 -26.73 22.15
CA ARG A 810 -1.23 -25.63 22.17
C ARG A 810 -1.34 -25.05 20.74
N ASN A 811 -2.35 -24.22 20.50
CA ASN A 811 -2.57 -23.61 19.18
C ASN A 811 -1.34 -22.84 18.68
N LEU A 812 -1.05 -22.94 17.38
CA LEU A 812 0.16 -22.41 16.70
C LEU A 812 0.38 -20.89 16.80
N GLU A 813 -0.52 -20.15 17.43
CA GLU A 813 -0.48 -18.69 17.56
C GLU A 813 0.13 -18.23 18.90
N ASP A 814 0.15 -19.08 19.94
CA ASP A 814 0.73 -18.77 21.25
C ASP A 814 2.19 -19.23 21.37
N SER A 815 3.11 -18.31 21.66
CA SER A 815 4.53 -18.62 21.87
C SER A 815 4.74 -19.39 23.19
N VAL A 816 5.07 -20.68 23.07
CA VAL A 816 5.26 -21.58 24.23
C VAL A 816 6.43 -21.08 25.11
N PRO A 817 6.20 -20.79 26.40
CA PRO A 817 7.26 -20.30 27.28
C PRO A 817 8.36 -21.34 27.44
N SER A 818 9.61 -20.90 27.23
CA SER A 818 10.80 -21.73 27.34
C SER A 818 11.89 -21.08 28.18
N CYS A 819 12.51 -21.88 29.04
CA CYS A 819 13.55 -21.46 29.97
C CYS A 819 14.71 -22.45 29.99
N LEU A 820 15.91 -21.95 30.25
CA LEU A 820 17.15 -22.73 30.32
C LEU A 820 18.05 -22.08 31.39
N ALA A 821 18.72 -22.90 32.19
CA ALA A 821 19.74 -22.51 33.15
C ALA A 821 20.84 -23.57 33.22
N LEU A 822 22.09 -23.15 33.48
CA LEU A 822 23.24 -24.04 33.72
C LEU A 822 23.68 -23.93 35.19
N SER A 823 24.11 -25.05 35.76
CA SER A 823 24.70 -25.06 37.11
C SER A 823 26.10 -24.44 37.11
N ASN A 824 26.54 -23.89 38.24
CA ASN A 824 27.83 -23.16 38.38
C ASN A 824 29.08 -24.01 38.05
N ASN A 825 28.92 -25.33 37.89
CA ASN A 825 29.98 -26.30 37.56
C ASN A 825 29.81 -26.92 36.15
N ASP A 826 29.01 -26.30 35.28
CA ASP A 826 28.68 -26.72 33.90
C ASP A 826 28.11 -28.14 33.73
N SER A 827 27.91 -28.90 34.80
CA SER A 827 27.64 -30.35 34.77
C SER A 827 26.16 -30.69 34.58
N TYR A 828 25.27 -29.74 34.88
CA TYR A 828 23.83 -29.90 34.82
C TYR A 828 23.18 -28.72 34.10
N ALA A 829 22.15 -29.01 33.30
CA ALA A 829 21.25 -28.02 32.73
C ALA A 829 19.83 -28.28 33.23
N VAL A 830 19.09 -27.21 33.54
CA VAL A 830 17.65 -27.29 33.86
C VAL A 830 16.90 -26.47 32.82
N SER A 831 15.86 -27.03 32.23
CA SER A 831 15.05 -26.34 31.24
C SER A 831 13.62 -26.86 31.17
N ALA A 832 12.75 -26.08 30.51
CA ALA A 832 11.37 -26.46 30.20
C ALA A 832 10.93 -25.76 28.90
N SER A 833 9.93 -26.33 28.23
CA SER A 833 9.32 -25.79 27.01
C SER A 833 7.81 -26.03 27.03
N GLY A 834 7.11 -25.38 27.95
CA GLY A 834 5.67 -25.57 28.22
C GLY A 834 5.30 -26.85 28.99
N GLY A 835 6.00 -27.96 28.77
CA GLY A 835 5.84 -29.21 29.54
C GLY A 835 6.59 -29.24 30.87
N LYS A 836 7.01 -30.44 31.30
CA LYS A 836 7.75 -30.65 32.57
C LYS A 836 9.09 -29.93 32.56
N ILE A 837 9.55 -29.55 33.76
CA ILE A 837 10.92 -29.10 33.96
C ILE A 837 11.84 -30.33 33.98
N SER A 838 12.90 -30.30 33.20
CA SER A 838 13.81 -31.42 32.99
C SER A 838 15.23 -31.06 33.43
N LEU A 839 15.83 -31.93 34.25
CA LEU A 839 17.24 -31.87 34.63
C LEU A 839 18.05 -32.77 33.70
N PHE A 840 18.98 -32.19 32.94
CA PHE A 840 19.87 -32.92 32.05
C PHE A 840 21.32 -32.89 32.53
N ASN A 841 22.06 -33.96 32.25
CA ASN A 841 23.51 -33.98 32.42
C ASN A 841 24.23 -33.58 31.13
N THR A 842 24.98 -32.48 31.16
CA THR A 842 25.66 -31.85 29.99
C THR A 842 26.86 -32.64 29.44
N VAL A 843 27.30 -33.66 30.18
CA VAL A 843 28.43 -34.53 29.84
C VAL A 843 27.96 -35.81 29.15
N THR A 844 26.76 -36.31 29.50
CA THR A 844 26.21 -37.59 29.01
C THR A 844 24.94 -37.47 28.16
N PHE A 845 24.33 -36.28 28.12
CA PHE A 845 23.10 -35.96 27.37
C PHE A 845 21.89 -36.80 27.77
N LYS A 846 21.87 -37.24 29.04
CA LYS A 846 20.75 -37.95 29.64
C LYS A 846 19.93 -36.99 30.50
N THR A 847 18.62 -37.07 30.37
CA THR A 847 17.68 -36.61 31.40
C THR A 847 17.94 -37.42 32.67
N LEU A 848 18.17 -36.74 33.79
CA LEU A 848 18.37 -37.35 35.11
C LEU A 848 17.05 -37.43 35.89
N ALA A 849 16.23 -36.38 35.79
CA ALA A 849 14.93 -36.27 36.43
C ALA A 849 14.03 -35.33 35.62
N THR A 850 12.71 -35.51 35.73
CA THR A 850 11.70 -34.59 35.23
C THR A 850 10.71 -34.29 36.34
N PHE A 851 10.51 -33.03 36.67
CA PHE A 851 9.69 -32.57 37.79
C PHE A 851 8.62 -31.57 37.32
N MET A 852 7.59 -31.38 38.16
CA MET A 852 6.43 -30.51 37.91
C MET A 852 5.65 -30.82 36.62
N PRO A 853 4.71 -31.79 36.63
CA PRO A 853 3.71 -31.94 35.56
C PRO A 853 2.74 -30.72 35.49
N PRO A 854 2.15 -30.45 34.32
CA PRO A 854 1.48 -29.16 34.03
C PRO A 854 -0.02 -29.13 34.41
N PRO A 855 -0.68 -27.96 34.36
CA PRO A 855 -0.16 -26.58 34.36
C PRO A 855 -0.05 -26.02 35.80
N PRO A 856 0.67 -24.90 36.06
CA PRO A 856 1.15 -23.87 35.12
C PRO A 856 2.47 -24.24 34.44
N ALA A 857 2.77 -23.62 33.30
CA ALA A 857 4.09 -23.75 32.68
C ALA A 857 5.17 -22.95 33.42
N ALA A 858 6.42 -23.42 33.34
CA ALA A 858 7.60 -22.68 33.78
C ALA A 858 8.06 -21.69 32.69
N THR A 859 8.37 -20.45 33.08
CA THR A 859 8.69 -19.35 32.16
C THR A 859 10.13 -18.85 32.29
N PHE A 860 10.73 -18.99 33.47
CA PHE A 860 12.13 -18.65 33.75
C PHE A 860 12.69 -19.55 34.85
N VAL A 861 13.99 -19.85 34.82
CA VAL A 861 14.68 -20.63 35.86
C VAL A 861 16.02 -19.97 36.19
N ALA A 862 16.37 -19.92 37.47
CA ALA A 862 17.70 -19.51 37.95
C ALA A 862 18.17 -20.45 39.07
N PHE A 863 19.45 -20.84 39.06
CA PHE A 863 20.08 -21.54 40.19
C PHE A 863 20.30 -20.57 41.35
N HIS A 864 20.18 -21.07 42.59
CA HIS A 864 20.55 -20.32 43.77
C HIS A 864 22.09 -20.21 43.86
N PRO A 865 22.67 -19.00 43.97
CA PRO A 865 24.11 -18.78 43.73
C PRO A 865 25.05 -19.53 44.67
N VAL A 866 24.58 -19.86 45.88
CA VAL A 866 25.36 -20.57 46.92
C VAL A 866 25.02 -22.08 46.96
N ASP A 867 23.87 -22.50 46.42
CA ASP A 867 23.39 -23.89 46.54
C ASP A 867 22.80 -24.39 45.23
N ASN A 868 23.60 -25.15 44.46
CA ASN A 868 23.20 -25.76 43.20
C ASN A 868 22.02 -26.76 43.33
N ASN A 869 21.62 -27.16 44.54
CA ASN A 869 20.47 -28.02 44.77
C ASN A 869 19.14 -27.26 44.75
N ILE A 870 19.16 -25.93 44.89
CA ILE A 870 17.98 -25.07 44.90
C ILE A 870 17.91 -24.27 43.59
N ILE A 871 16.74 -24.29 42.95
CA ILE A 871 16.40 -23.42 41.82
C ILE A 871 15.20 -22.54 42.17
N ALA A 872 15.19 -21.32 41.65
CA ALA A 872 13.98 -20.50 41.55
C ALA A 872 13.37 -20.70 40.17
N VAL A 873 12.06 -20.95 40.12
CA VAL A 873 11.26 -21.16 38.92
C VAL A 873 10.16 -20.11 38.86
N GLY A 874 10.20 -19.26 37.84
CA GLY A 874 9.11 -18.35 37.50
C GLY A 874 8.03 -19.08 36.71
N MET A 875 6.77 -18.80 37.01
CA MET A 875 5.63 -19.55 36.48
C MET A 875 4.65 -18.67 35.68
N GLU A 876 3.85 -19.33 34.85
CA GLU A 876 2.71 -18.77 34.12
C GLU A 876 1.61 -18.23 35.07
N ASP A 877 1.44 -18.80 36.28
CA ASP A 877 0.44 -18.40 37.30
C ASP A 877 0.82 -17.19 38.18
N SER A 878 1.72 -16.33 37.70
CA SER A 878 2.35 -15.20 38.41
C SER A 878 3.17 -15.52 39.67
N THR A 879 3.40 -16.81 39.96
CA THR A 879 4.14 -17.23 41.15
C THR A 879 5.59 -17.62 40.87
N ILE A 880 6.40 -17.64 41.93
CA ILE A 880 7.79 -18.10 41.89
C ILE A 880 7.90 -19.26 42.87
N HIS A 881 8.32 -20.42 42.38
CA HIS A 881 8.56 -21.61 43.21
C HIS A 881 10.05 -21.73 43.47
N LEU A 882 10.43 -21.92 44.73
CA LEU A 882 11.79 -22.32 45.11
C LEU A 882 11.78 -23.82 45.34
N PHE A 883 12.53 -24.54 44.51
CA PHE A 883 12.43 -25.98 44.35
C PHE A 883 13.77 -26.65 44.63
N HIS A 884 13.74 -27.72 45.43
CA HIS A 884 14.93 -28.45 45.85
C HIS A 884 15.11 -29.72 45.01
N VAL A 885 15.96 -29.63 43.98
CA VAL A 885 16.07 -30.56 42.86
C VAL A 885 16.33 -32.02 43.29
N PRO A 886 17.22 -32.33 44.25
CA PRO A 886 17.46 -33.72 44.68
C PRO A 886 16.30 -34.40 45.44
N ILE A 887 15.26 -33.66 45.85
CA ILE A 887 14.17 -34.17 46.71
C ILE A 887 12.79 -34.02 46.02
N ASP A 888 12.73 -33.42 44.82
CA ASP A 888 11.48 -33.15 44.08
C ASP A 888 10.41 -32.43 44.92
N THR A 889 10.82 -31.37 45.61
CA THR A 889 9.94 -30.62 46.55
C THR A 889 10.05 -29.10 46.37
N VAL A 890 8.89 -28.44 46.35
CA VAL A 890 8.78 -26.97 46.43
C VAL A 890 8.94 -26.57 47.90
N LYS A 891 10.03 -25.87 48.20
CA LYS A 891 10.40 -25.37 49.54
C LYS A 891 9.61 -24.11 49.91
N TYR A 892 9.35 -23.22 48.95
CA TYR A 892 8.54 -22.01 49.10
C TYR A 892 7.81 -21.67 47.79
N LYS A 893 6.60 -21.09 47.88
CA LYS A 893 5.85 -20.53 46.73
C LYS A 893 5.53 -19.05 47.02
N ILE A 894 6.24 -18.18 46.33
CA ILE A 894 6.15 -16.72 46.43
C ILE A 894 5.06 -16.22 45.47
N LYS A 895 4.27 -15.21 45.88
CA LYS A 895 3.25 -14.55 45.04
C LYS A 895 3.37 -13.04 45.14
N GLY A 896 3.15 -12.31 44.04
CA GLY A 896 3.01 -10.84 44.08
C GLY A 896 3.38 -10.07 42.81
N HIS A 897 3.47 -10.75 41.66
CA HIS A 897 3.21 -10.19 40.33
C HIS A 897 1.73 -10.43 39.96
N GLN A 898 1.21 -9.72 38.95
CA GLN A 898 -0.17 -9.87 38.48
C GLN A 898 -0.28 -10.83 37.28
N THR A 899 0.82 -11.02 36.56
CA THR A 899 0.94 -11.83 35.33
C THR A 899 2.12 -12.80 35.40
N ARG A 900 2.32 -13.62 34.37
CA ARG A 900 3.45 -14.54 34.26
C ARG A 900 4.79 -13.87 34.58
N VAL A 901 5.65 -14.58 35.32
CA VAL A 901 7.03 -14.15 35.59
C VAL A 901 7.83 -14.23 34.28
N THR A 902 8.74 -13.29 34.03
CA THR A 902 9.56 -13.22 32.79
C THR A 902 11.06 -13.16 33.03
N GLY A 903 11.52 -12.92 34.27
CA GLY A 903 12.93 -12.96 34.65
C GLY A 903 13.12 -13.13 36.16
N LEU A 904 14.27 -13.72 36.54
CA LEU A 904 14.73 -13.92 37.92
C LEU A 904 16.24 -13.66 38.00
N ALA A 905 16.70 -12.92 39.00
CA ALA A 905 18.13 -12.69 39.26
C ALA A 905 18.41 -12.63 40.77
N PHE A 906 19.49 -13.26 41.23
CA PHE A 906 19.90 -13.30 42.64
C PHE A 906 21.06 -12.34 42.94
N SER A 907 21.02 -11.69 44.10
CA SER A 907 22.16 -10.98 44.69
C SER A 907 22.47 -11.51 46.09
N THR A 908 23.70 -11.98 46.28
CA THR A 908 24.24 -12.36 47.59
C THR A 908 24.73 -11.15 48.40
N VAL A 909 25.07 -10.04 47.75
CA VAL A 909 25.56 -8.81 48.41
C VAL A 909 24.42 -8.07 49.11
N LEU A 910 23.26 -7.98 48.46
CA LEU A 910 22.05 -7.39 49.04
C LEU A 910 21.17 -8.41 49.79
N ASN A 911 21.50 -9.70 49.71
CA ASN A 911 20.70 -10.84 50.18
C ASN A 911 19.25 -10.82 49.64
N VAL A 912 19.08 -10.61 48.32
CA VAL A 912 17.78 -10.55 47.63
C VAL A 912 17.68 -11.41 46.37
N LEU A 913 16.45 -11.81 46.06
CA LEU A 913 16.01 -12.24 44.72
C LEU A 913 15.23 -11.08 44.09
N VAL A 914 15.52 -10.73 42.85
CA VAL A 914 14.71 -9.80 42.05
C VAL A 914 13.98 -10.58 40.97
N SER A 915 12.73 -10.22 40.71
CA SER A 915 11.91 -10.83 39.67
C SER A 915 11.08 -9.81 38.90
N SER A 916 10.81 -10.14 37.64
CA SER A 916 10.07 -9.29 36.69
C SER A 916 8.84 -10.00 36.12
N GLY A 917 7.76 -9.26 35.89
CA GLY A 917 6.52 -9.74 35.27
C GLY A 917 6.30 -9.25 33.84
N ALA A 918 5.34 -9.86 33.13
CA ALA A 918 4.86 -9.38 31.83
C ALA A 918 3.98 -8.11 31.95
N ASP A 919 3.44 -7.87 33.14
CA ASP A 919 2.80 -6.63 33.63
C ASP A 919 3.77 -5.45 33.79
N SER A 920 5.03 -5.60 33.36
CA SER A 920 6.10 -4.61 33.55
C SER A 920 6.37 -4.26 35.02
N GLN A 921 6.00 -5.14 35.97
CA GLN A 921 6.35 -4.99 37.38
C GLN A 921 7.73 -5.59 37.68
N LEU A 922 8.50 -4.91 38.52
CA LEU A 922 9.70 -5.42 39.20
C LEU A 922 9.37 -5.63 40.67
N CYS A 923 9.85 -6.73 41.26
CA CYS A 923 9.68 -7.06 42.68
C CYS A 923 11.00 -7.52 43.30
N VAL A 924 11.34 -6.99 44.49
CA VAL A 924 12.49 -7.41 45.30
C VAL A 924 12.00 -8.27 46.47
N TRP A 925 12.67 -9.40 46.70
CA TRP A 925 12.33 -10.39 47.71
C TRP A 925 13.55 -10.68 48.59
N SER A 926 13.37 -10.62 49.90
CA SER A 926 14.39 -11.04 50.86
C SER A 926 14.75 -12.52 50.68
N LEU A 927 16.03 -12.91 50.61
CA LEU A 927 16.39 -14.34 50.69
C LEU A 927 16.08 -14.88 52.10
N ASP A 928 16.20 -14.02 53.12
CA ASP A 928 15.72 -14.29 54.47
C ASP A 928 14.18 -14.21 54.50
N GLY A 929 13.52 -15.35 54.41
CA GLY A 929 12.07 -15.48 54.61
C GLY A 929 11.18 -15.11 53.42
N TRP A 930 11.73 -14.71 52.27
CA TRP A 930 10.99 -14.52 51.00
C TRP A 930 9.89 -13.45 51.02
N ALA A 931 9.97 -12.50 51.96
CA ALA A 931 9.10 -11.34 52.01
C ALA A 931 9.41 -10.33 50.88
N LYS A 932 8.37 -9.71 50.31
CA LYS A 932 8.49 -8.63 49.34
C LYS A 932 9.03 -7.38 50.04
N GLN A 933 10.22 -6.92 49.68
CA GLN A 933 10.84 -5.71 50.22
C GLN A 933 10.39 -4.47 49.45
N ALA A 934 10.37 -4.55 48.11
CA ALA A 934 10.01 -3.45 47.22
C ALA A 934 9.27 -3.94 45.97
N GLY A 935 8.58 -3.03 45.29
CA GLY A 935 8.05 -3.27 43.96
C GLY A 935 7.76 -1.97 43.21
N THR A 936 8.07 -1.92 41.91
CA THR A 936 7.83 -0.76 41.04
C THR A 936 7.34 -1.21 39.67
N PHE A 937 6.76 -0.30 38.88
CA PHE A 937 6.37 -0.56 37.50
C PHE A 937 7.28 0.23 36.54
N LEU A 938 7.61 -0.37 35.39
CA LEU A 938 8.38 0.32 34.35
C LEU A 938 7.55 1.44 33.72
N GLN A 939 8.10 2.65 33.69
CA GLN A 939 7.52 3.78 32.96
C GLN A 939 7.66 3.57 31.45
N ILE A 940 6.70 2.88 30.83
CA ILE A 940 6.65 2.68 29.38
C ILE A 940 6.45 4.04 28.67
N PRO A 941 7.24 4.37 27.62
CA PRO A 941 7.05 5.62 26.86
C PRO A 941 5.66 5.69 26.20
N THR A 942 5.02 6.86 26.30
CA THR A 942 3.72 7.13 25.66
C THR A 942 3.81 6.98 24.13
N GLY A 943 2.80 6.35 23.54
CA GLY A 943 2.71 6.14 22.09
C GLY A 943 3.26 4.82 21.54
N ARG A 944 3.74 3.89 22.39
CA ARG A 944 3.92 2.48 22.01
C ARG A 944 2.81 1.61 22.61
N VAL A 945 2.21 0.73 21.82
CA VAL A 945 1.22 -0.26 22.30
C VAL A 945 1.93 -1.34 23.12
N LEU A 946 1.33 -1.78 24.22
CA LEU A 946 1.86 -2.88 25.03
C LEU A 946 1.59 -4.23 24.35
N THR A 947 2.65 -4.97 24.06
CA THR A 947 2.55 -6.31 23.45
C THR A 947 2.16 -7.35 24.51
N PRO A 948 1.08 -8.16 24.35
CA PRO A 948 0.71 -9.19 25.33
C PRO A 948 1.78 -10.28 25.58
N LEU A 949 2.75 -10.38 24.66
CA LEU A 949 3.88 -11.31 24.70
C LEU A 949 5.19 -10.69 25.21
N ALA A 950 5.19 -9.41 25.63
CA ALA A 950 6.36 -8.71 26.13
C ALA A 950 7.10 -9.51 27.23
N GLN A 951 8.43 -9.48 27.19
CA GLN A 951 9.32 -10.12 28.16
C GLN A 951 10.19 -9.06 28.83
N THR A 952 10.12 -8.97 30.16
CA THR A 952 11.00 -8.13 30.97
C THR A 952 12.13 -8.99 31.51
N ARG A 953 13.34 -8.87 30.97
CA ARG A 953 14.52 -9.64 31.41
C ARG A 953 15.29 -8.83 32.46
N VAL A 954 15.89 -9.50 33.44
CA VAL A 954 16.66 -8.87 34.52
C VAL A 954 17.99 -9.60 34.73
N GLN A 955 19.06 -8.84 34.94
CA GLN A 955 20.42 -9.36 35.18
C GLN A 955 21.16 -8.43 36.15
N PHE A 956 21.86 -8.99 37.14
CA PHE A 956 22.74 -8.20 38.01
C PHE A 956 24.05 -7.82 37.32
N HIS A 957 24.53 -6.61 37.64
CA HIS A 957 25.90 -6.15 37.39
C HIS A 957 26.89 -6.94 38.27
N GLN A 958 28.19 -6.91 37.96
CA GLN A 958 29.22 -7.66 38.69
C GLN A 958 29.30 -7.32 40.20
N ASP A 959 28.88 -6.12 40.61
CA ASP A 959 28.79 -5.72 42.03
C ASP A 959 27.60 -6.34 42.79
N LEU A 960 26.65 -6.98 42.08
CA LEU A 960 25.39 -7.52 42.61
C LEU A 960 24.51 -6.47 43.34
N ILE A 961 24.71 -5.17 43.07
CA ILE A 961 23.93 -4.04 43.60
C ILE A 961 23.11 -3.39 42.48
N HIS A 962 23.71 -3.22 41.30
CA HIS A 962 23.04 -2.65 40.14
C HIS A 962 22.36 -3.74 39.29
N LEU A 963 21.17 -3.42 38.76
CA LEU A 963 20.33 -4.34 38.00
C LEU A 963 20.08 -3.79 36.60
N LEU A 964 20.51 -4.52 35.58
CA LEU A 964 20.07 -4.33 34.20
C LEU A 964 18.64 -4.86 34.06
N VAL A 965 17.77 -4.02 33.50
CA VAL A 965 16.39 -4.35 33.16
C VAL A 965 16.18 -4.08 31.69
N VAL A 966 15.78 -5.12 30.95
CA VAL A 966 15.60 -5.11 29.51
C VAL A 966 14.13 -5.36 29.21
N HIS A 967 13.53 -4.48 28.42
CA HIS A 967 12.16 -4.57 27.94
C HIS A 967 12.16 -4.21 26.45
N GLU A 968 11.18 -4.69 25.68
CA GLU A 968 11.10 -4.46 24.22
C GLU A 968 11.14 -2.97 23.82
N THR A 969 10.75 -2.08 24.74
CA THR A 969 10.72 -0.62 24.57
C THR A 969 11.87 0.15 25.24
N GLN A 970 12.72 -0.46 26.07
CA GLN A 970 13.76 0.26 26.84
C GLN A 970 14.82 -0.68 27.48
N ILE A 971 16.04 -0.16 27.63
CA ILE A 971 17.08 -0.72 28.49
C ILE A 971 17.30 0.25 29.66
N ALA A 972 17.32 -0.24 30.89
CA ALA A 972 17.49 0.58 32.08
C ALA A 972 18.40 -0.09 33.12
N ILE A 973 19.08 0.73 33.92
CA ILE A 973 19.88 0.30 35.07
C ILE A 973 19.23 0.85 36.34
N TYR A 974 18.96 -0.04 37.28
CA TYR A 974 18.32 0.24 38.57
C TYR A 974 19.28 -0.03 39.73
N GLU A 975 19.13 0.71 40.84
CA GLU A 975 19.66 0.30 42.14
C GLU A 975 18.70 -0.74 42.75
N ALA A 976 19.14 -1.99 42.89
CA ALA A 976 18.24 -3.10 43.20
C ALA A 976 17.65 -3.07 44.61
N SER A 977 18.32 -2.41 45.55
CA SER A 977 17.87 -2.21 46.95
C SER A 977 16.59 -1.35 47.05
N LYS A 978 16.50 -0.29 46.22
CA LYS A 978 15.39 0.68 46.23
C LYS A 978 14.40 0.51 45.06
N LEU A 979 14.80 -0.22 44.01
CA LEU A 979 14.20 -0.16 42.67
C LEU A 979 14.15 1.27 42.09
N GLU A 980 15.18 2.08 42.37
CA GLU A 980 15.35 3.42 41.80
C GLU A 980 16.02 3.33 40.42
N CYS A 981 15.47 4.01 39.41
CA CYS A 981 15.99 3.97 38.04
C CYS A 981 17.12 4.98 37.87
N LEU A 982 18.37 4.52 37.88
CA LEU A 982 19.54 5.39 37.78
C LEU A 982 19.78 5.89 36.36
N LYS A 983 19.61 5.02 35.36
CA LYS A 983 19.89 5.31 33.94
C LYS A 983 18.89 4.57 33.05
N LYS A 984 18.44 5.23 31.98
CA LYS A 984 17.46 4.69 31.03
C LYS A 984 17.82 5.08 29.60
N TRP A 985 17.82 4.10 28.71
CA TRP A 985 17.96 4.26 27.27
C TRP A 985 16.69 3.73 26.59
N VAL A 986 16.10 4.56 25.74
CA VAL A 986 14.90 4.24 24.95
C VAL A 986 15.30 4.25 23.48
N PRO A 987 15.06 3.17 22.72
CA PRO A 987 15.24 3.21 21.27
C PRO A 987 14.39 4.33 20.66
N ARG A 988 15.01 5.16 19.80
CA ARG A 988 14.30 6.16 18.98
C ARG A 988 13.12 5.48 18.27
N GLN A 989 12.05 6.23 17.95
CA GLN A 989 10.84 5.66 17.34
C GLN A 989 11.08 4.96 15.97
N SER A 990 12.20 5.22 15.31
CA SER A 990 12.64 4.54 14.09
C SER A 990 13.36 3.20 14.32
N LEU A 991 13.75 2.89 15.56
CA LEU A 991 14.39 1.61 15.92
C LEU A 991 13.35 0.56 16.28
N ALA A 992 13.60 -0.65 15.78
CA ALA A 992 12.80 -1.84 16.07
C ALA A 992 12.84 -2.22 17.56
N PRO A 993 11.90 -3.07 18.04
CA PRO A 993 11.91 -3.57 19.41
C PRO A 993 13.22 -4.26 19.78
N ILE A 994 13.61 -4.15 21.05
CA ILE A 994 14.72 -4.89 21.63
C ILE A 994 14.28 -6.34 21.82
N THR A 995 15.01 -7.30 21.27
CA THR A 995 14.69 -8.74 21.40
C THR A 995 15.32 -9.36 22.65
N ASP A 996 16.56 -8.96 22.98
CA ASP A 996 17.27 -9.38 24.19
C ASP A 996 18.44 -8.43 24.50
N ALA A 997 18.94 -8.42 25.72
CA ALA A 997 20.21 -7.77 26.05
C ALA A 997 20.87 -8.34 27.32
N THR A 998 22.20 -8.24 27.41
CA THR A 998 23.00 -8.80 28.51
C THR A 998 24.29 -8.01 28.75
N TYR A 999 24.79 -7.99 30.00
CA TYR A 999 26.11 -7.45 30.34
C TYR A 999 27.26 -8.32 29.78
N SER A 1000 28.39 -7.69 29.46
CA SER A 1000 29.70 -8.35 29.36
C SER A 1000 30.15 -8.91 30.72
N CYS A 1001 31.17 -9.78 30.76
CA CYS A 1001 31.59 -10.43 32.01
C CYS A 1001 32.23 -9.48 33.05
N ASP A 1002 32.78 -8.35 32.59
CA ASP A 1002 33.24 -7.21 33.42
C ASP A 1002 32.11 -6.21 33.72
N SER A 1003 30.92 -6.41 33.15
CA SER A 1003 29.76 -5.51 33.14
C SER A 1003 30.01 -4.09 32.62
N GLU A 1004 31.15 -3.78 31.99
CA GLU A 1004 31.41 -2.46 31.40
C GLU A 1004 30.58 -2.17 30.14
N SER A 1005 30.16 -3.23 29.45
CA SER A 1005 29.41 -3.18 28.20
C SER A 1005 28.08 -3.91 28.30
N ILE A 1006 27.10 -3.51 27.49
CA ILE A 1006 25.82 -4.19 27.32
C ILE A 1006 25.68 -4.54 25.84
N TYR A 1007 25.48 -5.81 25.54
CA TYR A 1007 25.16 -6.32 24.22
C TYR A 1007 23.64 -6.39 24.07
N ALA A 1008 23.08 -5.68 23.10
CA ALA A 1008 21.63 -5.61 22.87
C ALA A 1008 21.28 -5.95 21.41
N SER A 1009 20.30 -6.83 21.22
CA SER A 1009 19.80 -7.24 19.91
C SER A 1009 18.44 -6.61 19.58
N LEU A 1010 18.22 -6.31 18.31
CA LEU A 1010 16.99 -5.69 17.80
C LEU A 1010 16.35 -6.52 16.69
N GLU A 1011 15.03 -6.37 16.53
CA GLU A 1011 14.23 -7.09 15.53
C GLU A 1011 14.53 -6.65 14.07
N ASP A 1012 15.27 -5.56 13.84
CA ASP A 1012 15.79 -5.14 12.53
C ASP A 1012 17.09 -5.87 12.13
N ALA A 1013 17.56 -6.79 12.98
CA ALA A 1013 18.86 -7.45 12.88
C ALA A 1013 20.10 -6.54 13.04
N SER A 1014 19.93 -5.37 13.66
CA SER A 1014 21.04 -4.66 14.32
C SER A 1014 21.41 -5.35 15.65
N VAL A 1015 22.69 -5.28 16.00
CA VAL A 1015 23.20 -5.52 17.37
C VAL A 1015 23.97 -4.28 17.82
N PHE A 1016 23.69 -3.78 19.02
CA PHE A 1016 24.37 -2.64 19.62
C PHE A 1016 25.26 -3.09 20.78
N VAL A 1017 26.44 -2.49 20.88
CA VAL A 1017 27.29 -2.52 22.06
C VAL A 1017 27.17 -1.17 22.77
N LEU A 1018 26.59 -1.14 23.95
CA LEU A 1018 26.42 0.06 24.77
C LEU A 1018 27.42 0.08 25.93
N THR A 1019 27.89 1.27 26.31
CA THR A 1019 28.63 1.49 27.56
C THR A 1019 27.68 1.35 28.75
N ALA A 1020 27.90 0.42 29.67
CA ALA A 1020 27.04 0.27 30.85
C ALA A 1020 26.99 1.54 31.71
N SER A 1021 28.14 2.17 31.94
CA SER A 1021 28.24 3.36 32.79
C SER A 1021 27.54 4.62 32.26
N THR A 1022 27.15 4.67 30.98
CA THR A 1022 26.48 5.86 30.37
C THR A 1022 25.27 5.54 29.48
N LEU A 1023 25.02 4.26 29.17
CA LEU A 1023 24.10 3.78 28.13
C LEU A 1023 24.30 4.44 26.75
N ARG A 1024 25.50 4.95 26.45
CA ARG A 1024 25.88 5.43 25.11
C ARG A 1024 26.37 4.25 24.25
N ILE A 1025 25.85 4.15 23.02
CA ILE A 1025 26.25 3.13 22.03
C ILE A 1025 27.72 3.37 21.63
N ARG A 1026 28.60 2.38 21.81
CA ARG A 1026 30.00 2.38 21.34
C ARG A 1026 30.12 1.88 19.91
N CYS A 1027 29.42 0.79 19.60
CA CYS A 1027 29.47 0.11 18.32
C CYS A 1027 28.06 -0.33 17.88
N ARG A 1028 27.79 -0.25 16.57
CA ARG A 1028 26.63 -0.86 15.91
C ARG A 1028 27.09 -1.87 14.88
N ILE A 1029 26.60 -3.09 14.99
CA ILE A 1029 26.80 -4.16 14.01
C ILE A 1029 25.49 -4.34 13.25
N SER A 1030 25.52 -4.25 11.91
CA SER A 1030 24.34 -4.49 11.09
C SER A 1030 24.31 -5.91 10.51
N SER A 1031 23.13 -6.36 10.08
CA SER A 1031 22.88 -7.71 9.57
C SER A 1031 23.83 -8.12 8.44
N ALA A 1032 24.21 -7.19 7.56
CA ALA A 1032 25.13 -7.44 6.45
C ALA A 1032 26.54 -7.91 6.89
N ALA A 1033 26.95 -7.65 8.13
CA ALA A 1033 28.25 -8.07 8.64
C ALA A 1033 28.30 -9.56 9.08
N TYR A 1034 27.15 -10.18 9.38
CA TYR A 1034 27.11 -11.54 9.99
C TYR A 1034 25.99 -12.47 9.51
N ILE A 1035 25.00 -11.97 8.77
CA ILE A 1035 23.93 -12.75 8.16
C ILE A 1035 24.24 -12.90 6.66
N PRO A 1036 24.36 -14.13 6.11
CA PRO A 1036 24.61 -14.34 4.68
C PRO A 1036 23.51 -13.69 3.81
N SER A 1037 23.92 -13.08 2.70
CA SER A 1037 23.11 -12.17 1.87
C SER A 1037 21.93 -12.79 1.08
N ASN A 1038 21.42 -13.95 1.49
CA ASN A 1038 20.31 -14.64 0.79
C ASN A 1038 19.44 -15.54 1.71
N PRO A 1039 18.81 -14.99 2.78
CA PRO A 1039 17.78 -15.72 3.51
C PRO A 1039 16.40 -15.51 2.86
N SER A 1040 15.63 -16.59 2.67
CA SER A 1040 14.26 -16.53 2.13
C SER A 1040 13.19 -16.08 3.14
N ALA A 1041 13.60 -15.68 4.34
CA ALA A 1041 12.76 -15.22 5.44
C ALA A 1041 13.50 -14.15 6.26
N ARG A 1042 12.77 -13.39 7.08
CA ARG A 1042 13.33 -12.33 7.93
C ARG A 1042 14.15 -12.91 9.08
N VAL A 1043 15.48 -12.94 8.94
CA VAL A 1043 16.40 -13.46 9.95
C VAL A 1043 16.89 -12.35 10.87
N TYR A 1044 16.65 -12.49 12.17
CA TYR A 1044 17.12 -11.55 13.20
C TYR A 1044 17.60 -12.29 14.47
N PRO A 1045 18.46 -11.68 15.30
CA PRO A 1045 18.85 -12.20 16.59
C PRO A 1045 17.70 -12.14 17.60
N ALA A 1046 17.27 -13.30 18.08
CA ALA A 1046 16.19 -13.45 19.05
C ALA A 1046 16.70 -13.51 20.51
N VAL A 1047 17.97 -13.88 20.73
CA VAL A 1047 18.62 -13.95 22.04
C VAL A 1047 20.11 -13.61 21.95
N VAL A 1048 20.69 -13.11 23.05
CA VAL A 1048 22.12 -12.77 23.19
C VAL A 1048 22.72 -13.45 24.43
N ALA A 1049 23.96 -13.89 24.34
CA ALA A 1049 24.75 -14.37 25.48
C ALA A 1049 26.17 -13.80 25.42
N ALA A 1050 26.67 -13.20 26.51
CA ALA A 1050 28.07 -12.79 26.63
C ALA A 1050 28.96 -13.98 27.04
N HIS A 1051 30.25 -13.95 26.64
CA HIS A 1051 31.22 -14.94 27.08
C HIS A 1051 31.64 -14.67 28.55
N PRO A 1052 31.73 -15.69 29.43
CA PRO A 1052 31.87 -15.48 30.89
C PRO A 1052 33.27 -15.03 31.34
N SER A 1053 34.26 -14.96 30.44
CA SER A 1053 35.63 -14.58 30.78
C SER A 1053 36.41 -13.87 29.65
N GLU A 1054 35.71 -13.34 28.65
CA GLU A 1054 36.31 -12.53 27.57
C GLU A 1054 35.32 -11.39 27.28
N PRO A 1055 35.56 -10.15 27.76
CA PRO A 1055 34.52 -9.14 27.84
C PRO A 1055 34.03 -8.68 26.46
N ASN A 1056 34.91 -8.74 25.45
CA ASN A 1056 34.62 -8.38 24.06
C ASN A 1056 34.08 -9.53 23.19
N GLN A 1057 33.78 -10.71 23.74
CA GLN A 1057 33.13 -11.80 22.99
C GLN A 1057 31.68 -12.02 23.43
N PHE A 1058 30.78 -12.16 22.46
CA PHE A 1058 29.39 -12.56 22.68
C PHE A 1058 28.89 -13.47 21.56
N ALA A 1059 27.71 -14.07 21.74
CA ALA A 1059 27.01 -14.84 20.73
C ALA A 1059 25.54 -14.44 20.63
N VAL A 1060 24.97 -14.61 19.45
CA VAL A 1060 23.54 -14.38 19.17
C VAL A 1060 22.89 -15.63 18.61
N GLY A 1061 21.64 -15.89 19.02
CA GLY A 1061 20.79 -16.95 18.49
C GLY A 1061 19.77 -16.36 17.52
N LEU A 1062 19.71 -16.90 16.30
CA LEU A 1062 18.90 -16.35 15.21
C LEU A 1062 17.54 -17.05 15.05
N THR A 1063 16.59 -16.36 14.41
CA THR A 1063 15.28 -16.92 14.04
C THR A 1063 15.34 -18.08 13.06
N ASP A 1064 16.40 -18.19 12.25
CA ASP A 1064 16.64 -19.34 11.36
C ASP A 1064 17.26 -20.58 12.06
N GLY A 1065 17.57 -20.47 13.37
CA GLY A 1065 18.23 -21.53 14.14
C GLY A 1065 19.76 -21.52 14.07
N GLY A 1066 20.36 -20.58 13.34
CA GLY A 1066 21.79 -20.31 13.42
C GLY A 1066 22.18 -19.72 14.77
N VAL A 1067 23.41 -20.01 15.21
CA VAL A 1067 24.09 -19.27 16.29
C VAL A 1067 25.32 -18.62 15.67
N VAL A 1068 25.61 -17.38 16.03
CA VAL A 1068 26.80 -16.64 15.55
C VAL A 1068 27.58 -16.12 16.75
N VAL A 1069 28.86 -16.46 16.85
CA VAL A 1069 29.82 -15.87 17.81
C VAL A 1069 30.49 -14.68 17.17
N MET A 1070 30.71 -13.59 17.92
CA MET A 1070 31.27 -12.33 17.46
C MET A 1070 32.40 -11.82 18.37
N GLU A 1071 33.42 -11.26 17.75
CA GLU A 1071 34.59 -10.59 18.34
C GLU A 1071 34.92 -9.31 17.53
N PRO A 1072 35.52 -8.27 18.13
CA PRO A 1072 35.95 -7.09 17.39
C PRO A 1072 37.10 -7.45 16.41
N PRO A 1073 37.34 -6.67 15.35
CA PRO A 1073 38.39 -6.97 14.36
C PRO A 1073 39.78 -7.05 15.00
N GLU A 1074 40.71 -7.81 14.40
CA GLU A 1074 42.04 -8.08 14.99
C GLU A 1074 42.90 -6.81 15.20
N SER A 1075 42.54 -5.69 14.57
CA SER A 1075 43.15 -4.37 14.76
C SER A 1075 42.58 -3.54 15.92
N GLU A 1076 41.43 -3.94 16.49
CA GLU A 1076 40.78 -3.26 17.62
C GLU A 1076 40.45 -4.29 18.72
N GLU A 1077 41.21 -4.31 19.82
CA GLU A 1077 40.99 -5.28 20.91
C GLU A 1077 39.66 -5.06 21.68
N THR A 1078 38.95 -3.97 21.40
CA THR A 1078 37.73 -3.50 22.08
C THR A 1078 36.67 -3.06 21.08
N TRP A 1079 35.38 -3.10 21.47
CA TRP A 1079 34.26 -2.67 20.63
C TRP A 1079 34.18 -1.15 20.45
N GLY A 1080 34.97 -0.62 19.51
CA GLY A 1080 35.05 0.80 19.20
C GLY A 1080 35.75 1.62 20.29
N THR A 1081 35.87 2.92 20.05
CA THR A 1081 36.52 3.83 21.02
C THR A 1081 35.55 4.29 22.11
N MET A 1082 36.07 4.58 23.30
CA MET A 1082 35.29 5.24 24.36
C MET A 1082 35.14 6.73 24.06
N PRO A 1083 33.97 7.35 24.33
CA PRO A 1083 33.86 8.80 24.36
C PRO A 1083 34.73 9.37 25.48
N PRO A 1084 35.33 10.56 25.33
CA PRO A 1084 36.11 11.19 26.38
C PRO A 1084 35.23 11.39 27.62
N VAL A 1085 35.77 11.06 28.79
CA VAL A 1085 35.11 11.34 30.06
C VAL A 1085 35.14 12.85 30.29
N GLU A 1086 33.98 13.45 30.56
CA GLU A 1086 33.87 14.82 31.07
C GLU A 1086 34.40 14.86 32.51
N ASN A 1087 35.73 14.86 32.65
CA ASN A 1087 36.39 14.91 33.95
C ASN A 1087 36.09 16.23 34.65
N ALA A 1088 35.62 16.13 35.89
CA ALA A 1088 35.54 17.27 36.79
C ALA A 1088 36.92 17.95 36.96
N GLY A 1089 36.92 19.26 37.20
CA GLY A 1089 38.14 20.06 37.31
C GLY A 1089 39.10 19.57 38.41
N PRO A 1090 40.42 19.79 38.26
CA PRO A 1090 41.42 19.24 39.16
C PRO A 1090 41.38 19.90 40.54
N SER A 1091 41.40 19.08 41.60
CA SER A 1091 41.77 19.49 42.96
C SER A 1091 43.00 18.70 43.40
N ALA A 1092 43.99 19.41 43.95
CA ALA A 1092 45.24 18.80 44.39
C ALA A 1092 45.04 18.00 45.69
N GLY A 1093 45.75 16.87 45.82
CA GLY A 1093 45.61 15.97 46.97
C GLY A 1093 46.27 16.47 48.26
N ALA A 1094 45.59 16.25 49.38
CA ALA A 1094 46.15 16.24 50.73
C ALA A 1094 45.43 15.16 51.56
N ALA A 1095 46.02 14.72 52.68
CA ALA A 1095 45.61 13.51 53.39
C ALA A 1095 44.55 13.71 54.48
N ALA A 1096 43.77 12.64 54.70
CA ALA A 1096 43.17 12.17 55.96
C ALA A 1096 42.60 13.18 56.97
N GLY A 1097 41.30 13.09 57.25
CA GLY A 1097 40.68 13.78 58.39
C GLY A 1097 39.20 13.42 58.61
N LEU A 1098 38.86 13.18 59.87
CA LEU A 1098 37.55 12.82 60.43
C LEU A 1098 36.36 13.73 60.02
N ASP A 1099 35.22 13.07 59.73
CA ASP A 1099 33.92 13.20 60.43
C ASP A 1099 33.11 14.53 60.40
N GLN A 1100 31.79 14.38 60.64
CA GLN A 1100 30.77 15.40 60.93
C GLN A 1100 30.40 16.48 59.86
N GLN A 1101 29.24 16.24 59.23
CA GLN A 1101 28.00 17.01 59.46
C GLN A 1101 28.06 18.56 59.41
N LEU A 1102 27.30 19.20 58.51
CA LEU A 1102 26.28 20.24 58.81
C LEU A 1102 25.56 20.82 57.56
N ARG A 1103 24.26 21.09 57.72
CA ARG A 1103 23.35 22.09 57.08
C ARG A 1103 23.63 22.63 55.68
N PHE A 1104 22.58 22.57 54.84
CA PHE A 1104 22.17 23.72 54.03
C PHE A 1104 21.19 24.60 54.84
N ASP A 1105 21.31 25.93 54.73
CA ASP A 1105 20.44 26.90 55.42
C ASP A 1105 19.31 27.44 54.53
N ASN A 1106 18.21 27.83 55.17
CA ASN A 1106 17.03 28.42 54.52
C ASN A 1106 17.17 29.93 54.30
N ARG A 1107 16.62 30.44 53.19
CA ARG A 1107 15.78 31.66 53.11
C ARG A 1107 15.08 31.71 51.74
N VAL A 1108 13.76 31.53 51.67
CA VAL A 1108 12.66 32.45 52.04
C VAL A 1108 12.26 33.38 50.89
N LEU A 1109 11.00 33.21 50.46
CA LEU A 1109 10.08 34.29 50.07
C LEU A 1109 8.77 34.03 50.80
N GLU A 1110 8.18 35.08 51.36
CA GLU A 1110 7.04 35.04 52.28
C GLU A 1110 5.69 35.25 51.54
N GLU A 1111 4.65 34.53 52.01
CA GLU A 1111 3.34 35.04 52.49
C GLU A 1111 2.55 36.12 51.70
N LEU A 1112 1.21 36.25 51.74
CA LEU A 1112 0.01 35.54 52.27
C LEU A 1112 -1.24 36.25 51.58
N PRO A 1113 -2.54 36.11 51.96
CA PRO A 1113 -3.16 35.37 53.05
C PRO A 1113 -4.30 34.39 52.68
N THR A 1114 -4.74 33.65 53.69
CA THR A 1114 -5.89 32.72 53.71
C THR A 1114 -7.19 33.39 54.18
N THR A 1115 -8.33 32.71 53.97
CA THR A 1115 -9.52 32.86 54.81
C THR A 1115 -10.09 31.48 55.18
N GLU A 1116 -10.11 31.20 56.48
CA GLU A 1116 -10.70 30.06 57.20
C GLU A 1116 -12.18 30.34 57.57
N PRO A 1117 -12.91 29.48 58.33
CA PRO A 1117 -12.80 28.03 58.57
C PRO A 1117 -14.19 27.29 58.50
N GLU A 1118 -14.26 25.99 58.79
CA GLU A 1118 -15.01 25.47 59.97
C GLU A 1118 -14.70 23.97 60.26
N VAL A 1119 -15.10 23.47 61.44
CA VAL A 1119 -14.54 22.25 62.09
C VAL A 1119 -15.65 21.43 62.79
N ILE A 1120 -15.31 20.20 63.23
CA ILE A 1120 -16.06 19.24 64.09
C ILE A 1120 -16.92 18.24 63.28
N GLY A 1121 -16.90 16.92 63.53
CA GLY A 1121 -16.13 16.08 64.47
C GLY A 1121 -16.37 14.58 64.23
N ALA A 1122 -15.58 13.70 64.86
CA ALA A 1122 -15.62 12.22 64.70
C ALA A 1122 -16.33 11.51 65.87
N PRO A 1123 -16.41 10.16 65.99
CA PRO A 1123 -16.10 9.04 65.06
C PRO A 1123 -17.28 8.01 64.97
N ILE A 1124 -17.07 6.77 64.46
CA ILE A 1124 -17.67 5.50 64.96
C ILE A 1124 -17.11 4.24 64.23
N LEU A 1125 -17.27 3.05 64.83
CA LEU A 1125 -16.73 1.74 64.41
C LEU A 1125 -17.79 0.75 63.86
N GLU A 1126 -17.29 -0.30 63.19
CA GLU A 1126 -17.73 -1.72 63.24
C GLU A 1126 -19.03 -2.29 62.59
N THR A 1127 -18.79 -3.35 61.80
CA THR A 1127 -19.55 -4.62 61.64
C THR A 1127 -20.97 -4.68 61.04
N ALA A 1128 -21.01 -5.27 59.84
CA ALA A 1128 -21.77 -6.48 59.45
C ALA A 1128 -23.29 -6.64 59.73
N ALA A 1129 -24.06 -6.81 58.65
CA ALA A 1129 -25.26 -7.65 58.61
C ALA A 1129 -25.53 -8.19 57.19
N ALA A 1130 -26.25 -9.32 57.09
CA ALA A 1130 -26.60 -10.02 55.83
C ALA A 1130 -28.12 -10.34 55.80
N PRO A 1131 -28.69 -10.97 54.73
CA PRO A 1131 -29.93 -10.47 54.12
C PRO A 1131 -31.23 -11.23 54.45
N ARG A 1132 -32.40 -10.64 54.13
CA ARG A 1132 -33.70 -11.35 54.05
C ARG A 1132 -34.71 -10.78 53.03
N ARG A 1133 -34.97 -11.60 52.00
CA ARG A 1133 -36.27 -11.98 51.39
C ARG A 1133 -37.49 -11.02 51.45
N CYS A 1134 -38.13 -10.87 50.29
CA CYS A 1134 -39.53 -11.30 50.12
C CYS A 1134 -39.76 -11.86 48.68
N LYS A 1135 -41.01 -12.24 48.31
CA LYS A 1135 -41.35 -13.10 47.15
C LYS A 1135 -42.57 -12.58 46.34
N THR A 1136 -42.89 -13.30 45.24
CA THR A 1136 -44.14 -13.29 44.43
C THR A 1136 -44.27 -12.16 43.38
N ASP A 1137 -44.84 -12.36 42.18
CA ASP A 1137 -45.00 -13.61 41.39
C ASP A 1137 -45.23 -13.34 39.88
N TYR A 1138 -45.06 -14.39 39.05
CA TYR A 1138 -45.56 -14.59 37.67
C TYR A 1138 -45.98 -13.40 36.77
N ASN A 1139 -45.32 -13.26 35.61
CA ASN A 1139 -46.00 -13.58 34.34
C ASN A 1139 -45.11 -13.84 33.11
N ARG A 1140 -45.76 -14.28 32.02
CA ARG A 1140 -45.20 -14.67 30.71
C ARG A 1140 -44.73 -13.45 29.89
N HIS A 1141 -43.61 -13.56 29.18
CA HIS A 1141 -43.60 -14.05 27.78
C HIS A 1141 -42.15 -14.15 27.24
N ALA A 1142 -41.90 -15.13 26.39
CA ALA A 1142 -40.72 -15.21 25.55
C ALA A 1142 -41.16 -15.68 24.16
N GLU A 1143 -40.79 -14.94 23.11
CA GLU A 1143 -41.02 -15.35 21.73
C GLU A 1143 -39.71 -15.62 21.01
N LYS A 1144 -39.75 -16.64 20.15
CA LYS A 1144 -38.65 -17.04 19.29
C LYS A 1144 -38.81 -16.33 17.95
N SER A 1145 -37.71 -16.06 17.25
CA SER A 1145 -37.72 -15.95 15.79
C SER A 1145 -37.01 -17.15 15.20
N VAL A 1146 -37.69 -17.88 14.31
CA VAL A 1146 -37.18 -19.09 13.64
C VAL A 1146 -37.57 -19.02 12.16
N ARG A 1147 -36.66 -19.50 11.29
CA ARG A 1147 -36.83 -19.56 9.84
C ARG A 1147 -38.11 -20.28 9.41
N PHE A 1148 -38.80 -19.72 8.43
CA PHE A 1148 -39.30 -20.50 7.28
C PHE A 1148 -38.32 -20.32 6.10
N GLY A 1149 -38.10 -21.28 5.20
CA GLY A 1149 -38.60 -22.66 5.17
C GLY A 1149 -39.22 -23.01 3.81
N LEU A 1150 -38.49 -23.73 2.96
CA LEU A 1150 -39.00 -24.16 1.64
C LEU A 1150 -38.72 -25.66 1.37
N VAL A 1151 -39.64 -26.47 1.91
CA VAL A 1151 -40.14 -27.77 1.42
C VAL A 1151 -39.15 -28.75 0.75
N ARG A 1152 -38.90 -29.87 1.45
CA ARG A 1152 -39.21 -31.23 0.95
C ARG A 1152 -39.51 -32.15 2.12
N ARG A 1153 -40.51 -33.03 1.98
CA ARG A 1153 -41.00 -33.93 3.05
C ARG A 1153 -41.46 -35.27 2.47
N ALA A 1154 -40.82 -36.34 2.95
CA ALA A 1154 -41.27 -37.73 2.91
C ALA A 1154 -40.33 -38.52 3.86
N SER A 1155 -40.72 -39.41 4.78
CA SER A 1155 -41.97 -39.78 5.44
C SER A 1155 -41.71 -41.16 6.07
N MET A 1156 -41.58 -41.27 7.40
CA MET A 1156 -41.73 -42.53 8.15
C MET A 1156 -41.69 -42.24 9.67
N ALA A 1157 -42.64 -42.82 10.42
CA ALA A 1157 -42.78 -42.99 11.89
C ALA A 1157 -42.45 -41.77 12.82
N GLU A 1158 -43.31 -41.29 13.74
CA GLU A 1158 -44.13 -41.96 14.78
C GLU A 1158 -43.26 -42.64 15.87
N ASP A 1159 -43.34 -42.28 17.16
CA ASP A 1159 -44.12 -41.22 17.83
C ASP A 1159 -43.41 -39.84 17.91
#